data_AF-A0A5N6JI57-F1
#
_entry.id   AF-A0A5N6JI57-F1
#
_cell.length_a   1.000
_cell.length_b   1.000
_cell.length_c   1.000
_cell.angle_alpha   90.00
_cell.angle_beta   90.00
_cell.angle_gamma   90.00
#
_symmetry.space_group_name_H-M   'P 1'
#
loop_
_entity.id
_entity.type
_entity.pdbx_description
1 polymer ?
#
loop_
_entity_poly.entity_id
_entity_poly.type
_entity_poly.pdbx_seq_one_letter_code
_entity_poly.pdbx_strand_id
1 'polypeptide(L)'
;MKLANTLHALRQRWVPVFHKLRSSPGEAFDLFWEFARRYFFSLAFISLFGAKFLHLFAHLHSLPVSKFLLWGVTFFFQDVMILLLFRTLAQRVPWRSLAVVGAIIVIPFSLMMSGMMASNTSFYVVTGAEIHWRQATSFHADAAAMRTLLTGLAGFLIVEGILLTVNWFVAGFIHRVTGGILHVLAWPIRALVERLRPCFHRVYGSVRRQPLPDPEIYEQIAVDDYLDDKSDDGESDHLLHTGTATGSTAPTERRRTDTPMRRFVVLGLFALFLLLRFLRPWAPAYLYLSGTLPLTPFFEGGHRKSPVDTTALPGDYGWLEERSSLHPAPGWDWMPQKGLPGFSDWDKTDRFALHYTPSMDPLHISNRENPVLDSIRPVLEDDSVKIKHVIMLKLESTRGDVFPLKKDSFMWNRIAESHKDKQIPPEIQDRLSNLTRTAEWLTGFDAGFEHTDSLHADRKAYGGISARNAHTTGTYTLKSLVGTLCGVTPLVTDFNREYKHHIYQPCLPHVFNALSQQHDITNQTDDFTAWPWHSVWMQSVTETYDNQDKLTPALGYHDKITKETLEEPSSKHFPVKSEEINYYGYADTELRDYIRDAIDDAEASHTRLFLTHLTGTTHHPWGMPHDEYEEFMGSSWTGHNNDVNRYLNTIGFGDNWIAEIISILEEKGVADETLIVMAGDHGLSLPNDGGVTPYDNPHVGSFHVPIVLAHPKLPPVEVSTPVNSNQIVPTILDLLIESRSLSEGSGRAARDILSLYEGQSLLRPLIQEEDGKQNWQFTVMNTGGTWLAVRSAARPAFRLVIPLVDDLEWRFTDLEKDPIELKPIKHFSLMDMANELDQKYGQDVVDWLRDAAHVTEWWVLDNWHRYRYIPQIKISKDGKISKGKDSGDKGSDDKDSDDTDSDDSEDSKR
;
A
#
# COMPACT_ATOMS: atom_id res chain seq x y z
N MET A 1 -33.09 -45.77 -22.07
CA MET A 1 -33.87 -46.53 -21.06
C MET A 1 -33.20 -46.64 -19.69
N LYS A 2 -31.92 -47.04 -19.57
CA LYS A 2 -31.22 -47.10 -18.27
C LYS A 2 -31.13 -45.76 -17.53
N LEU A 3 -30.84 -44.66 -18.23
CA LEU A 3 -30.77 -43.30 -17.64
C LEU A 3 -32.13 -42.82 -17.07
N ALA A 4 -33.22 -43.12 -17.79
CA ALA A 4 -34.59 -42.77 -17.39
C ALA A 4 -35.04 -43.57 -16.15
N ASN A 5 -34.65 -44.85 -16.06
CA ASN A 5 -34.94 -45.68 -14.88
C ASN A 5 -34.12 -45.25 -13.65
N THR A 6 -32.85 -44.83 -13.82
CA THR A 6 -32.06 -44.24 -12.73
C THR A 6 -32.62 -42.89 -12.27
N LEU A 7 -33.05 -42.03 -13.19
CA LEU A 7 -33.69 -40.75 -12.86
C LEU A 7 -35.06 -40.94 -12.19
N HIS A 8 -35.83 -41.94 -12.60
CA HIS A 8 -37.13 -42.27 -12.01
C HIS A 8 -36.98 -42.92 -10.61
N ALA A 9 -35.95 -43.76 -10.42
CA ALA A 9 -35.60 -44.33 -9.12
C ALA A 9 -35.08 -43.26 -8.15
N LEU A 10 -34.24 -42.33 -8.62
CA LEU A 10 -33.84 -41.14 -7.85
C LEU A 10 -35.07 -40.30 -7.49
N ARG A 11 -35.93 -39.96 -8.45
CA ARG A 11 -37.15 -39.19 -8.20
C ARG A 11 -38.06 -39.84 -7.15
N GLN A 12 -38.30 -41.16 -7.23
CA GLN A 12 -39.09 -41.86 -6.21
C GLN A 12 -38.42 -41.94 -4.84
N ARG A 13 -37.08 -41.93 -4.78
CA ARG A 13 -36.33 -41.92 -3.52
C ARG A 13 -36.32 -40.54 -2.84
N TRP A 14 -36.36 -39.47 -3.63
CA TRP A 14 -36.31 -38.08 -3.13
C TRP A 14 -37.70 -37.45 -2.90
N VAL A 15 -38.76 -37.88 -3.61
CA VAL A 15 -40.14 -37.34 -3.43
C VAL A 15 -40.67 -37.47 -1.98
N PRO A 16 -40.50 -38.60 -1.28
CA PRO A 16 -40.90 -38.71 0.13
C PRO A 16 -40.09 -37.79 1.05
N VAL A 17 -38.79 -37.63 0.76
CA VAL A 17 -37.88 -36.74 1.52
C VAL A 17 -38.31 -35.28 1.36
N PHE A 18 -38.61 -34.84 0.13
CA PHE A 18 -39.14 -33.50 -0.15
C PHE A 18 -40.53 -33.26 0.48
N HIS A 19 -41.39 -34.26 0.51
CA HIS A 19 -42.72 -34.15 1.13
C HIS A 19 -42.63 -34.07 2.66
N LYS A 20 -41.67 -34.78 3.28
CA LYS A 20 -41.38 -34.77 4.73
C LYS A 20 -40.67 -33.48 5.16
N LEU A 21 -39.77 -32.96 4.32
CA LEU A 21 -39.15 -31.63 4.44
C LEU A 21 -40.18 -30.49 4.50
N ARG A 22 -41.28 -30.62 3.73
CA ARG A 22 -42.34 -29.62 3.66
C ARG A 22 -43.34 -29.70 4.82
N SER A 23 -43.54 -30.87 5.43
CA SER A 23 -44.55 -31.08 6.47
C SER A 23 -44.02 -30.99 7.91
N SER A 24 -42.71 -31.11 8.14
CA SER A 24 -42.10 -31.02 9.47
C SER A 24 -40.76 -30.26 9.43
N PRO A 25 -40.78 -28.93 9.63
CA PRO A 25 -39.57 -28.11 9.67
C PRO A 25 -38.54 -28.56 10.72
N GLY A 26 -39.00 -29.16 11.83
CA GLY A 26 -38.13 -29.69 12.89
C GLY A 26 -37.37 -30.95 12.48
N GLU A 27 -38.03 -31.92 11.82
CA GLU A 27 -37.37 -33.13 11.33
C GLU A 27 -36.42 -32.84 10.15
N ALA A 28 -36.81 -31.89 9.29
CA ALA A 28 -35.96 -31.36 8.24
C ALA A 28 -34.65 -30.78 8.79
N PHE A 29 -34.77 -29.96 9.85
CA PHE A 29 -33.62 -29.39 10.54
C PHE A 29 -32.75 -30.47 11.17
N ASP A 30 -33.34 -31.43 11.90
CA ASP A 30 -32.57 -32.47 12.60
C ASP A 30 -31.75 -33.32 11.60
N LEU A 31 -32.32 -33.68 10.44
CA LEU A 31 -31.66 -34.46 9.39
C LEU A 31 -30.56 -33.64 8.68
N PHE A 32 -30.83 -32.37 8.37
CA PHE A 32 -29.84 -31.48 7.77
C PHE A 32 -28.69 -31.17 8.74
N TRP A 33 -29.01 -30.87 9.99
CA TRP A 33 -28.04 -30.50 11.03
C TRP A 33 -27.10 -31.65 11.36
N GLU A 34 -27.58 -32.88 11.32
CA GLU A 34 -26.75 -34.06 11.57
C GLU A 34 -25.57 -34.16 10.59
N PHE A 35 -25.82 -33.88 9.31
CA PHE A 35 -24.78 -33.77 8.30
C PHE A 35 -23.99 -32.45 8.43
N ALA A 36 -24.72 -31.34 8.47
CA ALA A 36 -24.17 -29.98 8.42
C ALA A 36 -23.18 -29.72 9.57
N ARG A 37 -23.48 -30.15 10.80
CA ARG A 37 -22.58 -29.97 11.96
C ARG A 37 -21.21 -30.61 11.74
N ARG A 38 -21.14 -31.78 11.09
CA ARG A 38 -19.88 -32.48 10.79
C ARG A 38 -19.13 -31.79 9.67
N TYR A 39 -19.85 -31.44 8.61
CA TYR A 39 -19.30 -30.79 7.42
C TYR A 39 -18.75 -29.40 7.73
N PHE A 40 -19.55 -28.51 8.33
CA PHE A 40 -19.18 -27.11 8.59
C PHE A 40 -18.16 -26.96 9.73
N PHE A 41 -18.18 -27.83 10.75
CA PHE A 41 -17.07 -27.88 11.73
C PHE A 41 -15.75 -28.24 11.06
N SER A 42 -15.75 -29.25 10.19
CA SER A 42 -14.54 -29.70 9.49
C SER A 42 -14.07 -28.65 8.48
N LEU A 43 -15.00 -27.93 7.84
CA LEU A 43 -14.69 -26.80 6.99
C LEU A 43 -13.97 -25.70 7.78
N ALA A 44 -14.50 -25.32 8.94
CA ALA A 44 -13.84 -24.36 9.84
C ALA A 44 -12.44 -24.84 10.26
N PHE A 45 -12.27 -26.13 10.58
CA PHE A 45 -10.99 -26.72 10.95
C PHE A 45 -9.94 -26.59 9.85
N ILE A 46 -10.28 -27.04 8.63
CA ILE A 46 -9.37 -26.97 7.48
C ILE A 46 -9.09 -25.52 7.12
N SER A 47 -10.10 -24.65 7.19
CA SER A 47 -9.97 -23.24 6.83
C SER A 47 -8.99 -22.50 7.74
N LEU A 48 -9.13 -22.65 9.06
CA LEU A 48 -8.25 -21.99 10.03
C LEU A 48 -6.82 -22.52 9.98
N PHE A 49 -6.65 -23.86 9.96
CA PHE A 49 -5.31 -24.43 9.88
C PHE A 49 -4.64 -24.15 8.53
N GLY A 50 -5.39 -24.26 7.43
CA GLY A 50 -4.88 -23.96 6.09
C GLY A 50 -4.43 -22.51 5.96
N ALA A 51 -5.27 -21.56 6.40
CA ALA A 51 -4.90 -20.15 6.45
C ALA A 51 -3.69 -19.90 7.37
N LYS A 52 -3.63 -20.54 8.54
CA LYS A 52 -2.49 -20.41 9.46
C LYS A 52 -1.20 -20.97 8.88
N PHE A 53 -1.25 -22.10 8.18
CA PHE A 53 -0.08 -22.66 7.51
C PHE A 53 0.43 -21.74 6.39
N LEU A 54 -0.48 -21.19 5.59
CA LEU A 54 -0.13 -20.20 4.57
C LEU A 54 0.53 -18.97 5.20
N HIS A 55 -0.07 -18.45 6.26
CA HIS A 55 0.44 -17.29 6.99
C HIS A 55 1.84 -17.53 7.58
N LEU A 56 2.05 -18.67 8.25
CA LEU A 56 3.37 -19.02 8.77
C LEU A 56 4.39 -19.31 7.65
N PHE A 57 3.94 -19.79 6.49
CA PHE A 57 4.79 -20.03 5.33
C PHE A 57 5.25 -18.71 4.69
N ALA A 58 4.34 -17.75 4.52
CA ALA A 58 4.65 -16.41 4.01
C ALA A 58 5.74 -15.70 4.84
N HIS A 59 5.77 -15.97 6.15
CA HIS A 59 6.70 -15.38 7.11
C HIS A 59 7.77 -16.35 7.63
N LEU A 60 8.04 -17.46 6.92
CA LEU A 60 8.95 -18.51 7.40
C LEU A 60 10.39 -18.00 7.63
N HIS A 61 10.80 -17.01 6.83
CA HIS A 61 12.14 -16.42 6.87
C HIS A 61 12.24 -15.15 7.72
N SER A 62 11.14 -14.74 8.36
CA SER A 62 11.01 -13.44 9.02
C SER A 62 11.21 -13.49 10.54
N LEU A 63 11.38 -14.71 11.04
CA LEU A 63 11.83 -15.02 12.38
C LEU A 63 13.03 -15.97 12.32
N PRO A 64 14.00 -15.81 13.23
CA PRO A 64 15.05 -16.81 13.41
C PRO A 64 14.48 -18.21 13.61
N VAL A 65 15.08 -19.21 12.94
CA VAL A 65 14.64 -20.62 12.95
C VAL A 65 14.49 -21.16 14.38
N SER A 66 15.39 -20.77 15.29
CA SER A 66 15.34 -21.16 16.70
C SER A 66 14.07 -20.68 17.42
N LYS A 67 13.65 -19.43 17.18
CA LYS A 67 12.43 -18.84 17.74
C LYS A 67 11.19 -19.49 17.13
N PHE A 68 11.20 -19.75 15.81
CA PHE A 68 10.10 -20.42 15.12
C PHE A 68 9.91 -21.86 15.65
N LEU A 69 10.99 -22.62 15.85
CA LEU A 69 10.91 -23.98 16.40
C LEU A 69 10.42 -23.99 17.86
N LEU A 70 10.86 -23.04 18.68
CA LEU A 70 10.48 -22.97 20.09
C LEU A 70 9.03 -22.53 20.29
N TRP A 71 8.58 -21.51 19.57
CA TRP A 71 7.28 -20.86 19.78
C TRP A 71 6.24 -21.22 18.73
N GLY A 72 6.60 -21.83 17.60
CA GLY A 72 5.72 -22.02 16.44
C GLY A 72 4.40 -22.71 16.74
N VAL A 73 4.42 -23.73 17.62
CA VAL A 73 3.20 -24.44 18.03
C VAL A 73 2.21 -23.46 18.68
N THR A 74 2.69 -22.50 19.47
CA THR A 74 1.84 -21.54 20.20
C THR A 74 1.11 -20.53 19.29
N PHE A 75 1.51 -20.39 18.02
CA PHE A 75 0.83 -19.52 17.07
C PHE A 75 -0.58 -20.02 16.73
N PHE A 76 -0.85 -21.32 16.91
CA PHE A 76 -2.17 -21.93 16.73
C PHE A 76 -3.10 -21.74 17.95
N PHE A 77 -2.70 -20.99 18.98
CA PHE A 77 -3.48 -20.87 20.22
C PHE A 77 -4.90 -20.33 19.98
N GLN A 78 -5.03 -19.23 19.24
CA GLN A 78 -6.35 -18.64 18.96
C GLN A 78 -7.22 -19.59 18.12
N ASP A 79 -6.63 -20.21 17.10
CA ASP A 79 -7.31 -21.16 16.20
C ASP A 79 -7.83 -22.38 16.98
N VAL A 80 -7.01 -22.96 17.86
CA VAL A 80 -7.42 -24.10 18.71
C VAL A 80 -8.55 -23.70 19.66
N MET A 81 -8.51 -22.50 20.26
CA MET A 81 -9.59 -22.05 21.15
C MET A 81 -10.91 -21.86 20.40
N ILE A 82 -10.89 -21.25 19.20
CA ILE A 82 -12.07 -21.11 18.35
C ILE A 82 -12.61 -22.48 17.94
N LEU A 83 -11.73 -23.41 17.54
CA LEU A 83 -12.14 -24.74 17.13
C LEU A 83 -12.71 -25.57 18.27
N LEU A 84 -12.20 -25.42 19.50
CA LEU A 84 -12.81 -26.03 20.68
C LEU A 84 -14.23 -25.50 20.90
N LEU A 85 -14.43 -24.17 20.80
CA LEU A 85 -15.75 -23.55 20.88
C LEU A 85 -16.70 -24.07 19.79
N PHE A 86 -16.28 -24.05 18.52
CA PHE A 86 -17.07 -24.55 17.40
C PHE A 86 -17.38 -26.04 17.56
N ARG A 87 -16.42 -26.82 18.07
CA ARG A 87 -16.62 -28.24 18.35
C ARG A 87 -17.66 -28.47 19.43
N THR A 88 -17.71 -27.64 20.47
CA THR A 88 -18.75 -27.72 21.51
C THR A 88 -20.13 -27.39 20.93
N LEU A 89 -20.24 -26.39 20.05
CA LEU A 89 -21.50 -26.01 19.38
C LEU A 89 -22.00 -27.06 18.37
N ALA A 90 -21.08 -27.81 17.74
CA ALA A 90 -21.39 -28.86 16.78
C ALA A 90 -21.77 -30.23 17.40
N GLN A 91 -21.78 -30.34 18.74
CA GLN A 91 -22.19 -31.58 19.43
C GLN A 91 -23.68 -31.86 19.23
N ARG A 92 -24.08 -33.14 19.36
CA ARG A 92 -25.50 -33.50 19.48
C ARG A 92 -26.03 -33.00 20.83
N VAL A 93 -26.95 -32.04 20.77
CA VAL A 93 -27.64 -31.49 21.94
C VAL A 93 -29.12 -31.92 21.89
N PRO A 94 -29.70 -32.42 23.00
CA PRO A 94 -31.11 -32.86 23.03
C PRO A 94 -32.10 -31.70 22.90
N TRP A 95 -31.68 -30.47 23.15
CA TRP A 95 -32.52 -29.28 23.06
C TRP A 95 -32.38 -28.63 21.68
N ARG A 96 -33.45 -28.69 20.89
CA ARG A 96 -33.49 -28.13 19.53
C ARG A 96 -33.12 -26.65 19.47
N SER A 97 -33.52 -25.84 20.45
CA SER A 97 -33.16 -24.41 20.50
C SER A 97 -31.64 -24.19 20.54
N LEU A 98 -30.92 -24.99 21.33
CA LEU A 98 -29.45 -24.94 21.40
C LEU A 98 -28.80 -25.44 20.11
N ALA A 99 -29.36 -26.49 19.48
CA ALA A 99 -28.89 -26.97 18.19
C ALA A 99 -29.09 -25.92 17.07
N VAL A 100 -30.21 -25.20 17.07
CA VAL A 100 -30.48 -24.10 16.13
C VAL A 100 -29.49 -22.94 16.34
N VAL A 101 -29.21 -22.56 17.59
CA VAL A 101 -28.18 -21.55 17.91
C VAL A 101 -26.80 -22.00 17.41
N GLY A 102 -26.45 -23.28 17.64
CA GLY A 102 -25.23 -23.88 17.12
C GLY A 102 -25.14 -23.79 15.60
N ALA A 103 -26.23 -24.07 14.88
CA ALA A 103 -26.29 -23.97 13.43
C ALA A 103 -26.13 -22.53 12.92
N ILE A 104 -26.79 -21.56 13.58
CA ILE A 104 -26.72 -20.13 13.22
C ILE A 104 -25.32 -19.56 13.43
N ILE A 105 -24.51 -20.15 14.33
CA ILE A 105 -23.13 -19.71 14.54
C ILE A 105 -22.16 -20.47 13.63
N VAL A 106 -22.18 -21.81 13.67
CA VAL A 106 -21.15 -22.64 13.01
C VAL A 106 -21.20 -22.51 11.50
N ILE A 107 -22.40 -22.51 10.89
CA ILE A 107 -22.54 -22.49 9.42
C ILE A 107 -21.98 -21.18 8.81
N PRO A 108 -22.51 -19.98 9.13
CA PRO A 108 -22.05 -18.76 8.48
C PRO A 108 -20.59 -18.44 8.79
N PHE A 109 -20.13 -18.66 10.02
CA PHE A 109 -18.72 -18.42 10.33
C PHE A 109 -17.79 -19.41 9.63
N SER A 110 -18.18 -20.67 9.45
CA SER A 110 -17.37 -21.63 8.69
C SER A 110 -17.24 -21.27 7.21
N LEU A 111 -18.33 -20.78 6.60
CA LEU A 111 -18.33 -20.27 5.22
C LEU A 111 -17.52 -18.98 5.09
N MET A 112 -17.60 -18.09 6.08
CA MET A 112 -16.77 -16.90 6.14
C MET A 112 -15.28 -17.27 6.20
N MET A 113 -14.91 -18.21 7.08
CA MET A 113 -13.51 -18.66 7.21
C MET A 113 -13.01 -19.38 5.95
N SER A 114 -13.84 -20.19 5.28
CA SER A 114 -13.47 -20.83 4.01
C SER A 114 -13.23 -19.79 2.92
N GLY A 115 -14.15 -18.84 2.77
CA GLY A 115 -14.00 -17.72 1.85
C GLY A 115 -12.73 -16.91 2.12
N MET A 116 -12.48 -16.51 3.38
CA MET A 116 -11.25 -15.77 3.71
C MET A 116 -9.97 -16.58 3.43
N MET A 117 -9.96 -17.90 3.72
CA MET A 117 -8.82 -18.77 3.37
C MET A 117 -8.63 -18.84 1.85
N ALA A 118 -9.70 -19.04 1.08
CA ALA A 118 -9.66 -19.12 -0.36
C ALA A 118 -9.18 -17.80 -0.97
N SER A 119 -9.63 -16.66 -0.43
CA SER A 119 -9.16 -15.33 -0.84
C SER A 119 -7.67 -15.16 -0.56
N ASN A 120 -7.20 -15.47 0.65
CA ASN A 120 -5.79 -15.32 1.00
C ASN A 120 -4.90 -16.25 0.17
N THR A 121 -5.34 -17.48 -0.09
CA THR A 121 -4.60 -18.44 -0.93
C THR A 121 -4.56 -18.00 -2.38
N SER A 122 -5.69 -17.58 -2.95
CA SER A 122 -5.77 -17.07 -4.32
C SER A 122 -4.87 -15.84 -4.47
N PHE A 123 -4.99 -14.88 -3.55
CA PHE A 123 -4.19 -13.68 -3.55
C PHE A 123 -2.71 -14.01 -3.43
N TYR A 124 -2.29 -14.84 -2.48
CA TYR A 124 -0.88 -15.24 -2.33
C TYR A 124 -0.30 -15.96 -3.55
N VAL A 125 -1.09 -16.83 -4.22
CA VAL A 125 -0.63 -17.51 -5.44
C VAL A 125 -0.43 -16.51 -6.59
N VAL A 126 -1.26 -15.47 -6.66
CA VAL A 126 -1.14 -14.43 -7.70
C VAL A 126 -0.04 -13.44 -7.34
N THR A 127 -0.03 -12.91 -6.12
CA THR A 127 0.76 -11.75 -5.72
C THR A 127 2.06 -12.09 -4.97
N GLY A 128 2.20 -13.31 -4.45
CA GLY A 128 3.27 -13.67 -3.52
C GLY A 128 3.15 -13.01 -2.14
N ALA A 129 2.09 -12.23 -1.89
CA ALA A 129 1.85 -11.50 -0.65
C ALA A 129 0.53 -11.95 0.00
N GLU A 130 0.38 -11.71 1.30
CA GLU A 130 -0.87 -11.97 2.00
C GLU A 130 -1.80 -10.74 1.98
N ILE A 131 -3.10 -10.97 2.13
CA ILE A 131 -4.06 -9.87 2.29
C ILE A 131 -3.89 -9.27 3.69
N HIS A 132 -3.59 -7.98 3.77
CA HIS A 132 -3.59 -7.22 5.02
C HIS A 132 -5.02 -6.99 5.52
N TRP A 133 -5.63 -8.01 6.13
CA TRP A 133 -7.03 -7.99 6.60
C TRP A 133 -7.36 -6.87 7.60
N ARG A 134 -6.35 -6.33 8.30
CA ARG A 134 -6.49 -5.15 9.19
C ARG A 134 -6.75 -3.86 8.42
N GLN A 135 -6.30 -3.77 7.18
CA GLN A 135 -6.45 -2.61 6.29
C GLN A 135 -7.54 -2.84 5.23
N ALA A 136 -8.30 -3.93 5.33
CA ALA A 136 -9.37 -4.24 4.38
C ALA A 136 -10.44 -3.12 4.30
N THR A 137 -10.55 -2.27 5.33
CA THR A 137 -11.43 -1.10 5.32
C THR A 137 -10.97 0.02 4.39
N SER A 138 -9.69 0.16 4.06
CA SER A 138 -9.22 1.18 3.12
C SER A 138 -9.03 0.63 1.70
N PHE A 139 -8.88 -0.70 1.56
CA PHE A 139 -8.69 -1.39 0.29
C PHE A 139 -9.75 -1.08 -0.79
N HIS A 140 -10.98 -0.76 -0.39
CA HIS A 140 -12.05 -0.44 -1.35
C HIS A 140 -11.97 0.97 -1.95
N ALA A 141 -11.13 1.84 -1.40
CA ALA A 141 -10.95 3.21 -1.89
C ALA A 141 -10.04 3.26 -3.12
N ASP A 142 -9.21 2.25 -3.36
CA ASP A 142 -8.31 2.17 -4.51
C ASP A 142 -8.90 1.29 -5.63
N ALA A 143 -9.10 1.89 -6.80
CA ALA A 143 -9.64 1.21 -7.98
C ALA A 143 -8.66 0.16 -8.53
N ALA A 144 -7.34 0.40 -8.43
CA ALA A 144 -6.33 -0.56 -8.82
C ALA A 144 -6.36 -1.79 -7.90
N ALA A 145 -6.34 -1.58 -6.58
CA ALA A 145 -6.50 -2.64 -5.58
C ALA A 145 -7.80 -3.46 -5.80
N MET A 146 -8.93 -2.80 -6.05
CA MET A 146 -10.20 -3.47 -6.33
C MET A 146 -10.14 -4.32 -7.60
N ARG A 147 -9.50 -3.84 -8.66
CA ARG A 147 -9.34 -4.59 -9.90
C ARG A 147 -8.42 -5.80 -9.70
N THR A 148 -7.34 -5.67 -8.94
CA THR A 148 -6.47 -6.80 -8.55
C THR A 148 -7.21 -7.85 -7.71
N LEU A 149 -8.15 -7.43 -6.86
CA LEU A 149 -9.02 -8.38 -6.14
C LEU A 149 -9.95 -9.12 -7.11
N LEU A 150 -10.54 -8.41 -8.08
CA LEU A 150 -11.44 -8.99 -9.08
C LEU A 150 -10.72 -9.94 -10.04
N THR A 151 -9.47 -9.69 -10.42
CA THR A 151 -8.66 -10.65 -11.21
C THR A 151 -8.40 -11.93 -10.43
N GLY A 152 -8.27 -11.84 -9.10
CA GLY A 152 -8.17 -12.99 -8.18
C GLY A 152 -9.46 -13.80 -7.99
N LEU A 153 -10.61 -13.37 -8.53
CA LEU A 153 -11.91 -14.03 -8.34
C LEU A 153 -11.95 -15.45 -8.92
N ALA A 154 -11.34 -15.67 -10.09
CA ALA A 154 -11.28 -17.00 -10.70
C ALA A 154 -10.49 -17.97 -9.81
N GLY A 155 -9.32 -17.54 -9.31
CA GLY A 155 -8.52 -18.31 -8.36
C GLY A 155 -9.27 -18.60 -7.06
N PHE A 156 -10.02 -17.62 -6.54
CA PHE A 156 -10.86 -17.77 -5.36
C PHE A 156 -11.91 -18.87 -5.56
N LEU A 157 -12.65 -18.85 -6.67
CA LEU A 157 -13.69 -19.84 -6.97
C LEU A 157 -13.10 -21.25 -7.12
N ILE A 158 -11.91 -21.37 -7.73
CA ILE A 158 -11.22 -22.66 -7.87
C ILE A 158 -10.80 -23.18 -6.49
N VAL A 159 -10.14 -22.36 -5.67
CA VAL A 159 -9.67 -22.75 -4.33
C VAL A 159 -10.84 -23.12 -3.43
N GLU A 160 -11.91 -22.32 -3.41
CA GLU A 160 -13.12 -22.60 -2.63
C GLU A 160 -13.79 -23.90 -3.09
N GLY A 161 -13.89 -24.13 -4.41
CA GLY A 161 -14.43 -25.38 -4.96
C GLY A 161 -13.62 -26.62 -4.55
N ILE A 162 -12.29 -26.52 -4.56
CA ILE A 162 -11.39 -27.58 -4.09
C ILE A 162 -11.60 -27.81 -2.58
N LEU A 163 -11.61 -26.74 -1.79
CA LEU A 163 -11.75 -26.79 -0.33
C LEU A 163 -13.07 -27.47 0.09
N LEU A 164 -14.19 -27.07 -0.52
CA LEU A 164 -15.51 -27.65 -0.25
C LEU A 164 -15.59 -29.14 -0.64
N THR A 165 -14.92 -29.52 -1.74
CA THR A 165 -14.87 -30.91 -2.23
C THR A 165 -14.01 -31.78 -1.32
N VAL A 166 -12.80 -31.33 -0.97
CA VAL A 166 -11.91 -32.06 -0.05
C VAL A 166 -12.57 -32.22 1.31
N ASN A 167 -13.21 -31.17 1.84
CA ASN A 167 -13.90 -31.20 3.11
C ASN A 167 -14.97 -32.31 3.17
N TRP A 168 -15.69 -32.56 2.08
CA TRP A 168 -16.69 -33.64 2.01
C TRP A 168 -16.11 -35.01 2.38
N PHE A 169 -14.90 -35.32 1.91
CA PHE A 169 -14.26 -36.62 2.16
C PHE A 169 -13.65 -36.73 3.56
N VAL A 170 -13.10 -35.63 4.10
CA VAL A 170 -12.39 -35.65 5.38
C VAL A 170 -13.29 -35.32 6.58
N ALA A 171 -14.48 -34.78 6.38
CA ALA A 171 -15.33 -34.28 7.47
C ALA A 171 -15.66 -35.36 8.52
N GLY A 172 -15.96 -36.58 8.09
CA GLY A 172 -16.24 -37.69 9.00
C GLY A 172 -15.03 -38.09 9.84
N PHE A 173 -13.81 -37.99 9.29
CA PHE A 173 -12.59 -38.31 10.02
C PHE A 173 -12.22 -37.20 11.02
N ILE A 174 -12.17 -35.94 10.58
CA ILE A 174 -11.81 -34.79 11.41
C ILE A 174 -12.79 -34.64 12.58
N HIS A 175 -14.09 -34.76 12.33
CA HIS A 175 -15.11 -34.65 13.37
C HIS A 175 -14.99 -35.74 14.45
N ARG A 176 -14.64 -36.98 14.06
CA ARG A 176 -14.41 -38.09 15.00
C ARG A 176 -13.15 -37.89 15.84
N VAL A 177 -12.02 -37.54 15.21
CA VAL A 177 -10.74 -37.34 15.90
C VAL A 177 -10.82 -36.20 16.92
N THR A 178 -11.31 -35.03 16.47
CA THR A 178 -11.49 -33.84 17.33
C THR A 178 -12.50 -34.08 18.45
N GLY A 179 -13.55 -34.87 18.19
CA GLY A 179 -14.50 -35.31 19.21
C GLY A 179 -13.83 -36.14 20.32
N GLY A 180 -12.96 -37.08 19.94
CA GLY A 180 -12.17 -37.85 20.90
C GLY A 180 -11.21 -36.99 21.73
N ILE A 181 -10.58 -35.98 21.12
CA ILE A 181 -9.71 -35.02 21.84
C ILE A 181 -10.54 -34.19 22.82
N LEU A 182 -11.65 -33.60 22.37
CA LEU A 182 -12.53 -32.80 23.23
C LEU A 182 -13.09 -33.63 24.39
N HIS A 183 -13.43 -34.91 24.16
CA HIS A 183 -13.87 -35.83 25.20
C HIS A 183 -12.80 -35.98 26.30
N VAL A 184 -11.54 -36.18 25.93
CA VAL A 184 -10.43 -36.28 26.88
C VAL A 184 -10.18 -34.95 27.60
N LEU A 185 -10.19 -33.82 26.89
CA LEU A 185 -10.01 -32.48 27.48
C LEU A 185 -11.14 -32.10 28.45
N ALA A 186 -12.37 -32.56 28.18
CA ALA A 186 -13.53 -32.35 29.03
C ALA A 186 -13.56 -33.24 30.28
N TRP A 187 -12.73 -34.28 30.35
CA TRP A 187 -12.76 -35.25 31.45
C TRP A 187 -12.53 -34.63 32.85
N PRO A 188 -11.54 -33.73 33.07
CA PRO A 188 -11.35 -33.09 34.37
C PRO A 188 -12.55 -32.24 34.80
N ILE A 189 -13.18 -31.53 33.85
CA ILE A 189 -14.36 -30.70 34.10
C ILE A 189 -15.55 -31.59 34.49
N ARG A 190 -15.77 -32.70 33.77
CA ARG A 190 -16.83 -33.65 34.11
C ARG A 190 -16.63 -34.28 35.49
N ALA A 191 -15.41 -34.70 35.81
CA ALA A 191 -15.07 -35.23 37.14
C ALA A 191 -15.29 -34.19 38.25
N LEU A 192 -14.95 -32.92 38.01
CA LEU A 192 -15.19 -31.82 38.93
C LEU A 192 -16.69 -31.53 39.10
N VAL A 193 -17.45 -31.46 38.01
CA VAL A 193 -18.91 -31.26 38.03
C VAL A 193 -19.61 -32.40 38.77
N GLU A 194 -19.22 -33.65 38.54
CA GLU A 194 -19.76 -34.82 39.27
C GLU A 194 -19.45 -34.74 40.77
N ARG A 195 -18.25 -34.26 41.12
CA ARG A 195 -17.83 -34.08 42.52
C ARG A 195 -18.52 -32.89 43.21
N LEU A 196 -18.86 -31.84 42.46
CA LEU A 196 -19.59 -30.66 42.95
C LEU A 196 -21.12 -30.82 42.88
N ARG A 197 -21.62 -31.81 42.14
CA ARG A 197 -23.05 -32.14 41.97
C ARG A 197 -23.85 -32.20 43.29
N PRO A 198 -23.30 -32.74 44.41
CA PRO A 198 -24.00 -32.74 45.69
C PRO A 198 -24.21 -31.34 46.29
N CYS A 199 -23.34 -30.38 45.99
CA CYS A 199 -23.46 -29.00 46.46
C CYS A 199 -24.55 -28.22 45.71
N PHE A 200 -24.69 -28.44 44.40
CA PHE A 200 -25.72 -27.82 43.57
C PHE A 200 -27.13 -28.37 43.84
N HIS A 201 -27.25 -29.65 44.19
CA HIS A 201 -28.53 -30.24 44.58
C HIS A 201 -29.07 -29.74 45.93
N ARG A 202 -28.26 -29.06 46.73
CA ARG A 202 -28.70 -28.44 47.99
C ARG A 202 -29.37 -27.08 47.80
N VAL A 203 -29.22 -26.47 46.62
CA VAL A 203 -29.77 -25.13 46.29
C VAL A 203 -31.03 -25.21 45.42
N TYR A 204 -31.18 -26.24 44.58
CA TYR A 204 -32.39 -26.49 43.81
C TYR A 204 -33.18 -27.65 44.41
N GLY A 205 -34.28 -27.32 45.10
CA GLY A 205 -35.15 -28.25 45.81
C GLY A 205 -35.60 -29.45 44.97
N SER A 206 -35.76 -30.60 45.64
CA SER A 206 -36.08 -31.88 45.01
C SER A 206 -37.47 -31.88 44.37
N VAL A 207 -37.55 -32.03 43.05
CA VAL A 207 -38.79 -32.48 42.40
C VAL A 207 -38.77 -34.00 42.36
N ARG A 208 -39.54 -34.60 43.28
CA ARG A 208 -39.74 -36.05 43.42
C ARG A 208 -40.57 -36.55 42.22
N ARG A 209 -39.93 -37.10 41.18
CA ARG A 209 -40.66 -37.82 40.11
C ARG A 209 -41.05 -39.21 40.63
N GLN A 210 -42.34 -39.52 40.60
CA GLN A 210 -42.88 -40.85 40.91
C GLN A 210 -42.41 -41.87 39.84
N PRO A 211 -42.19 -43.15 40.21
CA PRO A 211 -41.93 -44.21 39.23
C PRO A 211 -43.21 -44.48 38.42
N LEU A 212 -43.08 -44.60 37.10
CA LEU A 212 -44.17 -45.04 36.22
C LEU A 212 -44.45 -46.55 36.44
N PRO A 213 -45.68 -47.04 36.25
CA PRO A 213 -46.01 -48.47 36.37
C PRO A 213 -45.41 -49.28 35.22
N ASP A 214 -45.01 -50.53 35.50
CA ASP A 214 -44.46 -51.47 34.53
C ASP A 214 -45.42 -51.69 33.33
N PRO A 215 -44.97 -51.52 32.07
CA PRO A 215 -45.75 -51.91 30.91
C PRO A 215 -45.54 -53.40 30.62
N GLU A 216 -46.55 -54.20 30.93
CA GLU A 216 -46.72 -55.55 30.37
C GLU A 216 -46.95 -55.46 28.85
N ILE A 217 -46.17 -56.27 28.12
CA ILE A 217 -46.38 -56.68 26.71
C ILE A 217 -46.17 -55.58 25.67
N TYR A 218 -44.90 -55.36 25.32
CA TYR A 218 -44.50 -55.07 23.94
C TYR A 218 -43.53 -56.16 23.48
N GLU A 219 -43.76 -56.66 22.28
CA GLU A 219 -42.95 -57.67 21.61
C GLU A 219 -41.49 -57.20 21.55
N GLN A 220 -40.59 -58.03 22.09
CA GLN A 220 -39.16 -57.76 22.13
C GLN A 220 -38.61 -57.88 20.69
N ILE A 221 -38.61 -56.77 19.95
CA ILE A 221 -37.86 -56.67 18.69
C ILE A 221 -36.41 -57.01 19.04
N ALA A 222 -35.80 -57.94 18.29
CA ALA A 222 -34.42 -58.32 18.46
C ALA A 222 -33.55 -57.06 18.46
N VAL A 223 -32.80 -56.85 19.55
CA VAL A 223 -31.93 -55.68 19.77
C VAL A 223 -30.85 -55.55 18.69
N ASP A 224 -30.63 -56.60 17.91
CA ASP A 224 -29.66 -56.63 16.81
C ASP A 224 -30.09 -55.76 15.62
N ASP A 225 -31.39 -55.59 15.35
CA ASP A 225 -31.87 -54.74 14.23
C ASP A 225 -31.98 -53.25 14.60
N TYR A 226 -31.91 -52.91 15.91
CA TYR A 226 -31.97 -51.52 16.40
C TYR A 226 -30.58 -50.90 16.64
N LEU A 227 -29.51 -51.70 16.50
CA LEU A 227 -28.12 -51.26 16.68
C LEU A 227 -27.45 -50.84 15.36
N ASP A 228 -28.01 -51.22 14.22
CA ASP A 228 -27.46 -50.88 12.90
C ASP A 228 -27.71 -49.42 12.48
N ASP A 229 -28.60 -48.71 13.19
CA ASP A 229 -29.00 -47.32 12.91
C ASP A 229 -28.35 -46.28 13.84
N LYS A 230 -27.38 -46.69 14.67
CA LYS A 230 -26.55 -45.75 15.44
C LYS A 230 -25.23 -45.51 14.74
N SER A 231 -25.14 -44.34 14.12
CA SER A 231 -23.93 -43.78 13.54
C SER A 231 -22.68 -44.07 14.37
N ASP A 232 -21.65 -44.55 13.68
CA ASP A 232 -20.34 -45.01 14.14
C ASP A 232 -19.43 -43.90 14.76
N ASP A 233 -20.03 -42.89 15.41
CA ASP A 233 -19.37 -41.65 15.86
C ASP A 233 -19.29 -41.45 17.39
N GLY A 234 -19.72 -42.43 18.20
CA GLY A 234 -19.38 -42.50 19.63
C GLY A 234 -19.82 -41.30 20.49
N GLU A 235 -20.78 -40.50 20.04
CA GLU A 235 -21.05 -39.15 20.56
C GLU A 235 -22.19 -39.06 21.59
N SER A 236 -22.43 -40.12 22.38
CA SER A 236 -23.54 -40.16 23.35
C SER A 236 -23.20 -39.63 24.75
N ASP A 237 -21.95 -39.21 25.01
CA ASP A 237 -21.55 -38.68 26.32
C ASP A 237 -21.64 -37.16 26.36
N HIS A 238 -22.81 -36.66 26.74
CA HIS A 238 -23.10 -35.23 26.85
C HIS A 238 -22.28 -34.55 27.97
N LEU A 239 -21.73 -33.37 27.67
CA LEU A 239 -21.07 -32.47 28.65
C LEU A 239 -22.01 -31.97 29.76
N LEU A 240 -23.32 -31.99 29.51
CA LEU A 240 -24.39 -31.56 30.42
C LEU A 240 -25.39 -32.70 30.65
N HIS A 241 -25.04 -33.68 31.48
CA HIS A 241 -25.97 -34.76 31.83
C HIS A 241 -27.01 -34.30 32.87
N THR A 242 -28.13 -33.74 32.41
CA THR A 242 -29.36 -33.58 33.20
C THR A 242 -30.19 -34.88 33.14
N GLY A 243 -29.89 -35.78 34.08
CA GLY A 243 -30.77 -36.79 34.68
C GLY A 243 -31.70 -37.63 33.80
N THR A 244 -31.33 -38.89 33.58
CA THR A 244 -32.19 -40.09 33.71
C THR A 244 -31.31 -41.34 33.73
N ALA A 245 -30.87 -41.74 34.93
CA ALA A 245 -30.34 -43.09 35.15
C ALA A 245 -31.51 -43.99 35.57
N THR A 246 -32.13 -44.67 34.62
CA THR A 246 -32.91 -45.88 34.88
C THR A 246 -32.21 -47.03 34.20
N GLY A 247 -31.95 -48.09 34.97
CA GLY A 247 -31.00 -49.14 34.67
C GLY A 247 -31.19 -49.77 33.30
N SER A 248 -30.13 -49.73 32.50
CA SER A 248 -29.83 -50.78 31.54
C SER A 248 -28.33 -50.96 31.52
N THR A 249 -27.90 -52.17 31.88
CA THR A 249 -26.55 -52.66 31.64
C THR A 249 -26.32 -52.71 30.13
N ALA A 250 -25.77 -51.63 29.56
CA ALA A 250 -25.27 -51.62 28.19
C ALA A 250 -23.88 -52.32 28.13
N PRO A 251 -23.61 -53.14 27.10
CA PRO A 251 -22.49 -54.06 27.09
C PRO A 251 -21.13 -53.38 26.88
N THR A 252 -20.14 -54.11 27.39
CA THR A 252 -18.72 -53.84 27.63
C THR A 252 -17.81 -53.49 26.43
N GLU A 253 -18.33 -53.22 25.23
CA GLU A 253 -17.48 -52.94 24.05
C GLU A 253 -17.04 -51.47 23.91
N ARG A 254 -17.81 -50.52 24.43
CA ARG A 254 -17.55 -49.07 24.27
C ARG A 254 -16.34 -48.53 25.05
N ARG A 255 -15.74 -49.33 25.94
CA ARG A 255 -14.64 -48.92 26.83
C ARG A 255 -13.25 -49.02 26.20
N ARG A 256 -13.12 -49.43 24.94
CA ARG A 256 -11.82 -49.79 24.31
C ARG A 256 -11.00 -48.61 23.77
N THR A 257 -11.55 -47.40 23.64
CA THR A 257 -10.85 -46.26 22.99
C THR A 257 -10.36 -45.17 23.94
N ASP A 258 -10.72 -45.21 25.23
CA ASP A 258 -10.34 -44.21 26.25
C ASP A 258 -9.36 -44.82 27.26
N THR A 259 -8.11 -44.97 26.85
CA THR A 259 -7.04 -45.55 27.68
C THR A 259 -6.37 -44.47 28.55
N PRO A 260 -5.85 -44.82 29.75
CA PRO A 260 -5.12 -43.88 30.59
C PRO A 260 -3.90 -43.28 29.88
N MET A 261 -3.26 -44.06 29.00
CA MET A 261 -2.16 -43.58 28.14
C MET A 261 -2.62 -42.49 27.17
N ARG A 262 -3.76 -42.68 26.49
CA ARG A 262 -4.32 -41.65 25.60
C ARG A 262 -4.65 -40.36 26.35
N ARG A 263 -5.21 -40.47 27.56
CA ARG A 263 -5.48 -39.32 28.43
C ARG A 263 -4.20 -38.60 28.83
N PHE A 264 -3.18 -39.33 29.26
CA PHE A 264 -1.88 -38.78 29.63
C PHE A 264 -1.24 -38.03 28.46
N VAL A 265 -1.25 -38.61 27.25
CA VAL A 265 -0.68 -37.99 26.06
C VAL A 265 -1.43 -36.70 25.68
N VAL A 266 -2.76 -36.75 25.55
CA VAL A 266 -3.54 -35.57 25.11
C VAL A 266 -3.49 -34.45 26.15
N LEU A 267 -3.67 -34.77 27.43
CA LEU A 267 -3.60 -33.77 28.51
C LEU A 267 -2.19 -33.24 28.68
N GLY A 268 -1.17 -34.09 28.56
CA GLY A 268 0.24 -33.71 28.66
C GLY A 268 0.65 -32.76 27.53
N LEU A 269 0.30 -33.08 26.27
CA LEU A 269 0.56 -32.21 25.12
C LEU A 269 -0.20 -30.89 25.21
N PHE A 270 -1.46 -30.92 25.64
CA PHE A 270 -2.25 -29.71 25.82
C PHE A 270 -1.73 -28.83 26.98
N ALA A 271 -1.29 -29.44 28.08
CA ALA A 271 -0.66 -28.72 29.19
C ALA A 271 0.68 -28.09 28.75
N LEU A 272 1.51 -28.81 27.98
CA LEU A 272 2.74 -28.27 27.41
C LEU A 272 2.44 -27.11 26.46
N PHE A 273 1.42 -27.24 25.61
CA PHE A 273 0.97 -26.17 24.72
C PHE A 273 0.58 -24.90 25.48
N LEU A 274 -0.20 -25.03 26.57
CA LEU A 274 -0.57 -23.91 27.43
C LEU A 274 0.64 -23.33 28.17
N LEU A 275 1.56 -24.18 28.64
CA LEU A 275 2.79 -23.74 29.30
C LEU A 275 3.67 -22.94 28.33
N LEU A 276 3.89 -23.43 27.11
CA LEU A 276 4.65 -22.70 26.09
C LEU A 276 3.97 -21.37 25.74
N ARG A 277 2.63 -21.33 25.62
CA ARG A 277 1.91 -20.08 25.39
C ARG A 277 2.08 -19.07 26.53
N PHE A 278 2.14 -19.56 27.78
CA PHE A 278 2.34 -18.73 28.97
C PHE A 278 3.78 -18.23 29.10
N LEU A 279 4.77 -19.07 28.78
CA LEU A 279 6.19 -18.72 28.81
C LEU A 279 6.64 -17.89 27.62
N ARG A 280 5.88 -17.87 26.51
CA ARG A 280 6.20 -17.10 25.31
C ARG A 280 6.31 -15.61 25.67
N PRO A 281 7.44 -14.96 25.40
CA PRO A 281 7.60 -13.55 25.73
C PRO A 281 6.63 -12.69 24.93
N TRP A 282 6.33 -11.52 25.46
CA TRP A 282 5.53 -10.54 24.75
C TRP A 282 6.38 -9.90 23.65
N ALA A 283 5.94 -10.06 22.40
CA ALA A 283 6.52 -9.38 21.24
C ALA A 283 5.41 -9.19 20.18
N PRO A 284 5.33 -8.03 19.52
CA PRO A 284 4.32 -7.76 18.49
C PRO A 284 4.31 -8.83 17.37
N ALA A 285 5.49 -9.25 16.93
CA ALA A 285 5.67 -10.31 15.93
C ALA A 285 4.92 -11.62 16.29
N TYR A 286 4.98 -12.05 17.56
CA TYR A 286 4.29 -13.26 17.99
C TYR A 286 2.79 -13.08 18.09
N LEU A 287 2.32 -11.87 18.39
CA LEU A 287 0.90 -11.55 18.41
C LEU A 287 0.34 -11.61 16.98
N TYR A 288 1.04 -10.99 16.03
CA TYR A 288 0.69 -11.01 14.61
C TYR A 288 0.61 -12.45 14.06
N LEU A 289 1.69 -13.23 14.22
CA LEU A 289 1.71 -14.63 13.76
C LEU A 289 0.66 -15.54 14.45
N SER A 290 0.21 -15.16 15.65
CA SER A 290 -0.86 -15.87 16.37
C SER A 290 -2.28 -15.44 15.97
N GLY A 291 -2.43 -14.38 15.16
CA GLY A 291 -3.72 -13.81 14.80
C GLY A 291 -4.57 -14.81 14.01
N THR A 292 -5.73 -15.20 14.53
CA THR A 292 -6.65 -16.09 13.81
C THR A 292 -7.49 -15.29 12.81
N LEU A 293 -7.62 -15.82 11.60
CA LEU A 293 -8.23 -15.16 10.44
C LEU A 293 -9.55 -14.42 10.72
N PRO A 294 -10.59 -15.01 11.36
CA PRO A 294 -11.87 -14.34 11.58
C PRO A 294 -11.80 -13.18 12.58
N LEU A 295 -10.72 -13.09 13.35
CA LEU A 295 -10.51 -12.05 14.34
C LEU A 295 -9.61 -10.93 13.80
N THR A 296 -8.76 -11.20 12.82
CA THR A 296 -7.79 -10.22 12.28
C THR A 296 -8.37 -8.87 11.88
N PRO A 297 -9.57 -8.75 11.26
CA PRO A 297 -10.13 -7.44 10.89
C PRO A 297 -10.59 -6.60 12.09
N PHE A 298 -10.73 -7.20 13.28
CA PHE A 298 -11.29 -6.56 14.46
C PHE A 298 -10.27 -6.23 15.54
N PHE A 299 -9.01 -6.67 15.37
CA PHE A 299 -7.92 -6.35 16.27
C PHE A 299 -6.99 -5.32 15.63
N GLU A 300 -7.14 -4.07 16.04
CA GLU A 300 -6.15 -3.02 15.80
C GLU A 300 -4.83 -3.40 16.53
N GLY A 301 -3.70 -3.25 15.84
CA GLY A 301 -2.36 -3.51 16.40
C GLY A 301 -2.07 -2.64 17.62
N GLY A 302 -1.05 -3.01 18.41
CA GLY A 302 -0.63 -2.21 19.55
C GLY A 302 -0.19 -0.81 19.08
N HIS A 303 -0.53 0.22 19.85
CA HIS A 303 -0.11 1.58 19.53
C HIS A 303 1.31 1.83 20.04
N ARG A 304 2.16 2.37 19.17
CA ARG A 304 3.48 2.89 19.54
C ARG A 304 3.43 4.42 19.65
N LYS A 305 4.33 5.00 20.46
CA LYS A 305 4.50 6.47 20.55
C LYS A 305 5.17 7.04 19.30
N SER A 306 6.19 6.36 18.81
CA SER A 306 6.80 6.57 17.48
C SER A 306 6.45 5.36 16.61
N PRO A 307 6.08 5.54 15.33
CA PRO A 307 5.80 4.41 14.45
C PRO A 307 7.06 3.53 14.22
N VAL A 308 8.26 4.12 14.32
CA VAL A 308 9.54 3.42 14.23
C VAL A 308 10.04 3.05 15.63
N ASP A 309 10.33 1.77 15.87
CA ASP A 309 10.82 1.27 17.16
C ASP A 309 12.31 0.91 17.07
N THR A 310 13.15 1.73 17.69
CA THR A 310 14.61 1.57 17.74
C THR A 310 15.10 1.04 19.08
N THR A 311 14.20 0.81 20.05
CA THR A 311 14.54 0.51 21.45
C THR A 311 15.41 -0.74 21.62
N ALA A 312 15.30 -1.68 20.68
CA ALA A 312 16.07 -2.92 20.68
C ALA A 312 17.54 -2.76 20.25
N LEU A 313 17.90 -1.63 19.63
CA LEU A 313 19.26 -1.36 19.12
C LEU A 313 19.69 0.06 19.53
N PRO A 314 20.02 0.29 20.82
CA PRO A 314 20.35 1.63 21.32
C PRO A 314 21.64 2.19 20.70
N GLY A 315 21.72 3.52 20.58
CA GLY A 315 22.91 4.26 20.18
C GLY A 315 22.89 5.68 20.76
N ASP A 316 23.99 6.41 20.59
CA ASP A 316 24.11 7.80 21.05
C ASP A 316 23.69 8.77 19.93
N TYR A 317 22.45 9.26 20.04
CA TYR A 317 21.85 10.21 19.10
C TYR A 317 21.39 11.50 19.81
N GLY A 318 22.10 11.92 20.86
CA GLY A 318 21.78 13.16 21.58
C GLY A 318 21.83 14.43 20.71
N TRP A 319 22.41 14.36 19.51
CA TRP A 319 22.38 15.41 18.51
C TRP A 319 21.02 15.54 17.77
N LEU A 320 20.16 14.52 17.83
CA LEU A 320 18.78 14.52 17.32
C LEU A 320 17.75 14.82 18.43
N GLU A 321 18.04 14.41 19.67
CA GLU A 321 17.12 14.56 20.80
C GLU A 321 16.71 16.02 21.04
N GLU A 322 15.42 16.25 21.25
CA GLU A 322 14.81 17.58 21.51
C GLU A 322 15.08 18.64 20.43
N ARG A 323 15.59 18.24 19.26
CA ARG A 323 15.71 19.11 18.09
C ARG A 323 14.41 19.17 17.31
N SER A 324 14.16 20.34 16.72
CA SER A 324 13.02 20.62 15.84
C SER A 324 13.58 21.33 14.61
N SER A 325 13.18 20.90 13.41
CA SER A 325 13.50 21.63 12.18
C SER A 325 12.68 22.93 12.04
N LEU A 326 11.70 23.15 12.92
CA LEU A 326 10.79 24.29 12.89
C LEU A 326 11.29 25.46 13.74
N HIS A 327 11.23 26.66 13.18
CA HIS A 327 11.61 27.93 13.82
C HIS A 327 10.76 29.08 13.22
N PRO A 328 10.63 30.25 13.88
CA PRO A 328 9.97 31.40 13.27
C PRO A 328 10.49 31.73 11.86
N ALA A 329 9.58 31.97 10.93
CA ALA A 329 9.90 32.25 9.53
C ALA A 329 10.80 33.50 9.39
N PRO A 330 11.79 33.50 8.48
CA PRO A 330 12.67 34.65 8.27
C PRO A 330 11.88 35.86 7.73
N GLY A 331 12.24 37.07 8.16
CA GLY A 331 11.60 38.29 7.67
C GLY A 331 12.14 38.70 6.30
N TRP A 332 11.25 38.93 5.33
CA TRP A 332 11.57 39.47 4.01
C TRP A 332 10.90 40.82 3.79
N ASP A 333 11.61 41.76 3.15
CA ASP A 333 11.15 43.12 2.88
C ASP A 333 10.11 43.17 1.75
N TRP A 334 10.23 42.26 0.78
CA TRP A 334 9.32 42.12 -0.35
C TRP A 334 8.03 41.36 0.00
N MET A 335 7.98 40.65 1.13
CA MET A 335 6.79 39.89 1.54
C MET A 335 5.74 40.83 2.16
N PRO A 336 4.47 40.80 1.69
CA PRO A 336 3.39 41.61 2.25
C PRO A 336 3.09 41.31 3.73
N GLN A 337 2.26 42.15 4.36
CA GLN A 337 1.88 41.93 5.78
C GLN A 337 1.08 40.65 5.99
N LYS A 338 0.13 40.39 5.09
CA LYS A 338 -0.59 39.13 5.00
C LYS A 338 0.21 38.20 4.09
N GLY A 339 0.46 36.97 4.54
CA GLY A 339 1.18 35.98 3.74
C GLY A 339 0.48 35.73 2.40
N LEU A 340 1.27 35.55 1.35
CA LEU A 340 0.76 35.13 0.04
C LEU A 340 0.27 33.67 0.09
N PRO A 341 -0.56 33.21 -0.85
CA PRO A 341 -0.90 31.78 -0.96
C PRO A 341 0.37 30.91 -0.99
N GLY A 342 0.41 29.87 -0.16
CA GLY A 342 1.60 29.02 0.05
C GLY A 342 2.66 29.59 1.01
N PHE A 343 2.51 30.83 1.47
CA PHE A 343 3.40 31.53 2.42
C PHE A 343 2.65 31.90 3.71
N SER A 344 1.73 31.05 4.17
CA SER A 344 0.95 31.29 5.39
C SER A 344 1.83 31.49 6.63
N ASP A 345 3.02 30.90 6.66
CA ASP A 345 3.98 31.05 7.77
C ASP A 345 4.59 32.45 7.89
N TRP A 346 4.46 33.29 6.85
CA TRP A 346 4.92 34.68 6.84
C TRP A 346 3.84 35.70 7.21
N ASP A 347 2.63 35.24 7.54
CA ASP A 347 1.56 36.14 7.96
C ASP A 347 1.90 36.78 9.32
N LYS A 348 2.15 38.09 9.32
CA LYS A 348 2.56 38.84 10.52
C LYS A 348 1.46 38.90 11.59
N THR A 349 0.23 38.50 11.28
CA THR A 349 -0.84 38.37 12.27
C THR A 349 -0.63 37.17 13.19
N ASP A 350 0.05 36.12 12.72
CA ASP A 350 0.45 34.97 13.53
C ASP A 350 1.95 35.07 13.90
N ARG A 351 2.22 35.74 15.02
CA ARG A 351 3.60 35.92 15.53
C ARG A 351 4.26 34.62 15.97
N PHE A 352 3.52 33.52 16.08
CA PHE A 352 4.01 32.22 16.52
C PHE A 352 4.08 31.21 15.38
N ALA A 353 3.81 31.63 14.14
CA ALA A 353 3.94 30.78 12.97
C ALA A 353 5.38 30.22 12.88
N LEU A 354 5.47 28.89 12.89
CA LEU A 354 6.71 28.17 12.71
C LEU A 354 6.80 27.66 11.28
N HIS A 355 8.00 27.73 10.73
CA HIS A 355 8.36 27.30 9.39
C HIS A 355 9.59 26.38 9.44
N TYR A 356 9.73 25.51 8.44
CA TYR A 356 10.94 24.71 8.28
C TYR A 356 12.16 25.61 8.06
N THR A 357 13.19 25.46 8.88
CA THR A 357 14.41 26.27 8.79
C THR A 357 15.61 25.35 8.56
N PRO A 358 16.24 25.38 7.37
CA PRO A 358 17.31 24.44 7.03
C PRO A 358 18.53 24.47 7.95
N SER A 359 18.83 25.62 8.59
CA SER A 359 19.92 25.72 9.57
C SER A 359 19.60 25.08 10.92
N MET A 360 18.33 24.78 11.19
CA MET A 360 17.86 24.10 12.40
C MET A 360 17.63 22.60 12.18
N ASP A 361 17.56 22.15 10.93
CA ASP A 361 17.45 20.73 10.59
C ASP A 361 18.82 20.04 10.80
N PRO A 362 18.94 19.10 11.76
CA PRO A 362 20.19 18.39 12.00
C PRO A 362 20.63 17.51 10.82
N LEU A 363 19.72 17.10 9.93
CA LEU A 363 19.99 16.24 8.77
C LEU A 363 20.30 17.01 7.48
N HIS A 364 20.02 18.32 7.44
CA HIS A 364 20.15 19.11 6.22
C HIS A 364 21.61 19.34 5.82
N ILE A 365 21.90 19.18 4.52
CA ILE A 365 23.18 19.44 3.87
C ILE A 365 22.90 20.32 2.64
N SER A 366 23.58 21.46 2.56
CA SER A 366 23.40 22.43 1.47
C SER A 366 24.62 22.50 0.57
N ASN A 367 24.40 22.46 -0.75
CA ASN A 367 25.45 22.71 -1.74
C ASN A 367 25.38 24.11 -2.36
N ARG A 368 24.62 25.03 -1.77
CA ARG A 368 24.35 26.35 -2.35
C ARG A 368 25.62 27.19 -2.55
N GLU A 369 26.56 27.11 -1.61
CA GLU A 369 27.83 27.84 -1.67
C GLU A 369 28.82 27.23 -2.68
N ASN A 370 28.56 26.02 -3.19
CA ASN A 370 29.37 25.43 -4.25
C ASN A 370 29.13 26.19 -5.56
N PRO A 371 30.15 26.34 -6.42
CA PRO A 371 29.96 26.99 -7.70
C PRO A 371 29.05 26.16 -8.63
N VAL A 372 28.40 26.84 -9.59
CA VAL A 372 27.70 26.18 -10.70
C VAL A 372 28.63 25.20 -11.41
N LEU A 373 28.12 24.05 -11.85
CA LEU A 373 28.87 23.03 -12.57
C LEU A 373 29.68 23.63 -13.74
N ASP A 374 30.96 23.28 -13.85
CA ASP A 374 31.88 23.84 -14.85
C ASP A 374 31.41 23.64 -16.30
N SER A 375 30.64 22.57 -16.56
CA SER A 375 30.06 22.30 -17.88
C SER A 375 28.97 23.29 -18.26
N ILE A 376 28.20 23.81 -17.30
CA ILE A 376 27.03 24.68 -17.53
C ILE A 376 27.41 26.16 -17.38
N ARG A 377 28.36 26.48 -16.48
CA ARG A 377 28.76 27.86 -16.16
C ARG A 377 28.98 28.75 -17.40
N PRO A 378 29.69 28.33 -18.47
CA PRO A 378 29.96 29.20 -19.61
C PRO A 378 28.71 29.69 -20.34
N VAL A 379 27.68 28.84 -20.48
CA VAL A 379 26.43 29.20 -21.20
C VAL A 379 25.47 30.03 -20.35
N LEU A 380 25.68 30.07 -19.04
CA LEU A 380 24.93 30.97 -18.15
C LEU A 380 25.62 32.33 -18.07
N GLU A 381 26.95 32.37 -18.06
CA GLU A 381 27.73 33.62 -18.03
C GLU A 381 27.64 34.44 -19.31
N ASP A 382 27.47 33.79 -20.47
CA ASP A 382 27.32 34.46 -21.78
C ASP A 382 25.87 34.89 -22.10
N ASP A 383 24.94 34.71 -21.14
CA ASP A 383 23.52 35.02 -21.26
C ASP A 383 22.79 34.27 -22.41
N SER A 384 23.33 33.15 -22.91
CA SER A 384 22.72 32.39 -24.02
C SER A 384 21.50 31.57 -23.63
N VAL A 385 21.34 31.25 -22.34
CA VAL A 385 20.19 30.51 -21.81
C VAL A 385 19.15 31.49 -21.28
N LYS A 386 17.93 31.44 -21.84
CA LYS A 386 16.78 32.24 -21.41
C LYS A 386 15.61 31.32 -21.12
N ILE A 387 15.01 31.44 -19.94
CA ILE A 387 13.90 30.58 -19.50
C ILE A 387 12.67 31.47 -19.31
N LYS A 388 11.86 31.59 -20.36
CA LYS A 388 10.59 32.34 -20.34
C LYS A 388 9.46 31.50 -19.76
N HIS A 389 9.33 30.25 -20.22
CA HIS A 389 8.31 29.30 -19.77
C HIS A 389 8.94 28.10 -19.06
N VAL A 390 8.13 27.42 -18.23
CA VAL A 390 8.48 26.15 -17.60
C VAL A 390 7.34 25.16 -17.84
N ILE A 391 7.67 23.97 -18.35
CA ILE A 391 6.73 22.86 -18.49
C ILE A 391 7.19 21.71 -17.61
N MET A 392 6.38 21.32 -16.64
CA MET A 392 6.60 20.17 -15.76
C MET A 392 5.78 18.98 -16.25
N LEU A 393 6.45 17.93 -16.71
CA LEU A 393 5.84 16.66 -17.09
C LEU A 393 6.03 15.67 -15.94
N LYS A 394 4.93 15.36 -15.25
CA LYS A 394 4.88 14.33 -14.22
C LYS A 394 4.51 13.01 -14.87
N LEU A 395 5.49 12.13 -15.03
CA LEU A 395 5.37 10.88 -15.77
C LEU A 395 4.83 9.77 -14.86
N GLU A 396 3.57 9.44 -15.06
CA GLU A 396 2.86 8.38 -14.33
C GLU A 396 3.50 7.01 -14.54
N SER A 397 3.66 6.23 -13.48
CA SER A 397 4.10 4.84 -13.49
C SER A 397 5.35 4.58 -14.37
N THR A 398 6.27 5.55 -14.45
CA THR A 398 7.41 5.52 -15.37
C THR A 398 8.70 5.19 -14.62
N ARG A 399 9.24 4.00 -14.90
CA ARG A 399 10.49 3.51 -14.28
C ARG A 399 11.72 4.17 -14.91
N GLY A 400 12.77 4.37 -14.13
CA GLY A 400 14.03 4.92 -14.63
C GLY A 400 14.80 4.01 -15.59
N ASP A 401 14.54 2.69 -15.61
CA ASP A 401 15.19 1.72 -16.51
C ASP A 401 14.52 1.59 -17.90
N VAL A 402 13.42 2.32 -18.13
CA VAL A 402 12.75 2.45 -19.43
C VAL A 402 12.70 3.90 -19.92
N PHE A 403 13.46 4.82 -19.32
CA PHE A 403 13.54 6.22 -19.72
C PHE A 403 15.00 6.70 -19.78
N PRO A 404 15.75 6.36 -20.85
CA PRO A 404 15.36 5.47 -21.95
C PRO A 404 15.55 3.99 -21.59
N LEU A 405 14.89 3.12 -22.37
CA LEU A 405 15.23 1.70 -22.43
C LEU A 405 16.66 1.55 -22.96
N LYS A 406 17.50 0.76 -22.29
CA LYS A 406 18.91 0.56 -22.68
C LYS A 406 19.21 -0.89 -23.01
N LYS A 407 20.08 -1.12 -23.99
CA LYS A 407 20.62 -2.44 -24.30
C LYS A 407 21.39 -3.01 -23.10
N ASP A 408 21.30 -4.32 -22.91
CA ASP A 408 21.94 -5.09 -21.83
C ASP A 408 21.56 -4.63 -20.39
N SER A 409 20.53 -3.79 -20.26
CA SER A 409 19.94 -3.37 -18.99
C SER A 409 18.94 -4.39 -18.43
N PHE A 410 18.37 -4.11 -17.25
CA PHE A 410 17.40 -5.00 -16.60
C PHE A 410 16.23 -5.38 -17.52
N MET A 411 15.52 -4.40 -18.07
CA MET A 411 14.34 -4.65 -18.91
C MET A 411 14.72 -5.39 -20.20
N TRP A 412 15.85 -5.02 -20.82
CA TRP A 412 16.37 -5.72 -22.00
C TRP A 412 16.64 -7.20 -21.73
N ASN A 413 17.40 -7.49 -20.66
CA ASN A 413 17.72 -8.86 -20.26
C ASN A 413 16.44 -9.64 -19.94
N ARG A 414 15.43 -8.99 -19.38
CA ARG A 414 14.14 -9.62 -19.08
C ARG A 414 13.37 -10.00 -20.34
N ILE A 415 13.34 -9.11 -21.34
CA ILE A 415 12.76 -9.41 -22.64
C ILE A 415 13.52 -10.58 -23.26
N ALA A 416 14.84 -10.56 -23.26
CA ALA A 416 15.68 -11.65 -23.78
C ALA A 416 15.34 -12.99 -23.12
N GLU A 417 15.26 -13.04 -21.79
CA GLU A 417 14.91 -14.25 -21.02
C GLU A 417 13.54 -14.84 -21.36
N SER A 418 12.59 -14.02 -21.81
CA SER A 418 11.25 -14.47 -22.16
C SER A 418 11.18 -15.25 -23.48
N HIS A 419 12.21 -15.16 -24.32
CA HIS A 419 12.31 -15.84 -25.61
C HIS A 419 13.01 -17.20 -25.49
N LYS A 420 12.71 -18.13 -26.41
CA LYS A 420 13.16 -19.55 -26.35
C LYS A 420 14.68 -19.71 -26.20
N ASP A 421 15.45 -18.90 -26.91
CA ASP A 421 16.92 -18.97 -26.93
C ASP A 421 17.59 -17.98 -25.96
N LYS A 422 16.79 -17.36 -25.07
CA LYS A 422 17.22 -16.27 -24.17
C LYS A 422 17.87 -15.09 -24.91
N GLN A 423 17.45 -14.87 -26.14
CA GLN A 423 17.93 -13.81 -27.02
C GLN A 423 16.74 -13.14 -27.68
N ILE A 424 16.83 -11.83 -27.86
CA ILE A 424 15.78 -11.03 -28.51
C ILE A 424 15.90 -11.21 -30.03
N PRO A 425 14.84 -11.63 -30.74
CA PRO A 425 14.83 -11.69 -32.20
C PRO A 425 15.18 -10.33 -32.86
N PRO A 426 15.89 -10.30 -34.01
CA PRO A 426 16.29 -9.04 -34.65
C PRO A 426 15.13 -8.09 -34.93
N GLU A 427 13.95 -8.61 -35.34
CA GLU A 427 12.76 -7.77 -35.56
C GLU A 427 12.18 -7.14 -34.29
N ILE A 428 12.44 -7.72 -33.12
CA ILE A 428 12.05 -7.14 -31.83
C ILE A 428 13.10 -6.13 -31.39
N GLN A 429 14.40 -6.41 -31.62
CA GLN A 429 15.47 -5.45 -31.32
C GLN A 429 15.27 -4.12 -32.06
N ASP A 430 14.87 -4.18 -33.33
CA ASP A 430 14.56 -2.99 -34.15
C ASP A 430 13.43 -2.16 -33.53
N ARG A 431 12.31 -2.79 -33.17
CA ARG A 431 11.18 -2.12 -32.52
C ARG A 431 11.56 -1.54 -31.15
N LEU A 432 12.30 -2.29 -30.33
CA LEU A 432 12.79 -1.81 -29.02
C LEU A 432 13.73 -0.61 -29.15
N SER A 433 14.56 -0.58 -30.19
CA SER A 433 15.44 0.57 -30.45
C SER A 433 14.66 1.85 -30.78
N ASN A 434 13.42 1.73 -31.23
CA ASN A 434 12.56 2.86 -31.54
C ASN A 434 11.59 3.22 -30.40
N LEU A 435 11.56 2.45 -29.31
CA LEU A 435 10.53 2.56 -28.28
C LEU A 435 10.63 3.86 -27.47
N THR A 436 11.85 4.28 -27.11
CA THR A 436 12.09 5.41 -26.18
C THR A 436 13.18 6.35 -26.69
N ARG A 437 13.12 6.67 -27.98
CA ARG A 437 14.13 7.51 -28.66
C ARG A 437 14.13 8.95 -28.15
N THR A 438 12.96 9.47 -27.79
CA THR A 438 12.82 10.84 -27.29
C THR A 438 13.47 10.95 -25.91
N ALA A 439 13.23 9.98 -25.04
CA ALA A 439 13.89 9.87 -23.74
C ALA A 439 15.42 9.74 -23.88
N GLU A 440 15.92 8.98 -24.87
CA GLU A 440 17.37 8.87 -25.14
C GLU A 440 17.95 10.23 -25.51
N TRP A 441 17.31 10.93 -26.44
CA TRP A 441 17.74 12.25 -26.87
C TRP A 441 17.66 13.33 -25.78
N LEU A 442 16.61 13.31 -24.96
CA LEU A 442 16.41 14.24 -23.85
C LEU A 442 17.40 14.00 -22.71
N THR A 443 17.67 12.73 -22.39
CA THR A 443 18.59 12.39 -21.31
C THR A 443 20.06 12.53 -21.73
N GLY A 444 20.35 12.34 -23.03
CA GLY A 444 21.70 12.22 -23.55
C GLY A 444 22.44 10.96 -23.07
N PHE A 445 21.72 9.99 -22.49
CA PHE A 445 22.30 8.71 -22.07
C PHE A 445 22.48 7.80 -23.28
N ASP A 446 23.66 7.18 -23.41
CA ASP A 446 23.87 6.13 -24.41
C ASP A 446 22.97 4.91 -24.10
N ALA A 447 22.02 4.63 -25.01
CA ALA A 447 21.13 3.47 -24.90
C ALA A 447 21.70 2.21 -25.58
N GLY A 448 22.81 2.32 -26.31
CA GLY A 448 23.44 1.21 -27.03
C GLY A 448 22.74 0.84 -28.34
N PHE A 449 21.91 1.74 -28.89
CA PHE A 449 21.26 1.60 -30.19
C PHE A 449 21.92 2.51 -31.23
N GLU A 450 22.11 1.99 -32.45
CA GLU A 450 22.60 2.80 -33.57
C GLU A 450 21.42 3.32 -34.38
N HIS A 451 21.30 4.65 -34.47
CA HIS A 451 20.26 5.30 -35.27
C HIS A 451 20.88 5.89 -36.54
N THR A 452 20.40 5.43 -37.70
CA THR A 452 20.88 5.86 -39.03
C THR A 452 20.06 7.02 -39.61
N ASP A 453 18.95 7.37 -38.98
CA ASP A 453 17.98 8.37 -39.41
C ASP A 453 18.14 9.71 -38.67
N SER A 454 17.61 10.77 -39.28
CA SER A 454 17.87 12.15 -38.92
C SER A 454 16.85 12.74 -37.93
N LEU A 455 16.23 11.91 -37.07
CA LEU A 455 15.15 12.34 -36.15
C LEU A 455 15.55 13.56 -35.30
N HIS A 456 16.86 13.73 -35.02
CA HIS A 456 17.45 14.94 -34.43
C HIS A 456 18.72 15.38 -35.18
N ALA A 457 18.59 15.61 -36.50
CA ALA A 457 19.68 15.76 -37.48
C ALA A 457 20.87 16.66 -37.05
N ASP A 458 20.60 17.69 -36.25
CA ASP A 458 21.58 18.72 -35.92
C ASP A 458 22.25 18.52 -34.55
N ARG A 459 21.71 17.65 -33.68
CA ARG A 459 22.16 17.50 -32.28
C ARG A 459 21.96 16.10 -31.72
N LYS A 460 23.04 15.52 -31.17
CA LYS A 460 23.04 14.20 -30.52
C LYS A 460 22.22 14.12 -29.22
N ALA A 461 22.02 15.24 -28.53
CA ALA A 461 21.23 15.34 -27.32
C ALA A 461 20.55 16.71 -27.28
N TYR A 462 19.38 16.80 -26.64
CA TYR A 462 18.66 18.07 -26.53
C TYR A 462 19.43 19.09 -25.71
N GLY A 463 19.94 18.69 -24.54
CA GLY A 463 20.65 19.55 -23.60
C GLY A 463 19.98 19.58 -22.22
N GLY A 464 20.75 19.88 -21.17
CA GLY A 464 20.25 19.98 -19.81
C GLY A 464 20.83 18.96 -18.83
N ILE A 465 20.21 18.83 -17.65
CA ILE A 465 20.68 17.99 -16.54
C ILE A 465 19.82 16.74 -16.43
N SER A 466 20.42 15.56 -16.48
CA SER A 466 19.73 14.28 -16.38
C SER A 466 20.34 13.41 -15.27
N ALA A 467 19.50 12.97 -14.33
CA ALA A 467 19.94 12.15 -13.20
C ALA A 467 19.82 10.65 -13.51
N ARG A 468 20.95 9.92 -13.48
CA ARG A 468 20.96 8.46 -13.69
C ARG A 468 20.45 7.69 -12.47
N ASN A 469 20.63 8.23 -11.27
CA ASN A 469 20.32 7.56 -10.01
C ASN A 469 19.26 8.34 -9.21
N ALA A 470 18.10 8.55 -9.84
CA ALA A 470 17.01 9.36 -9.29
C ALA A 470 15.91 8.51 -8.64
N HIS A 471 15.38 9.00 -7.52
CA HIS A 471 14.31 8.35 -6.76
C HIS A 471 13.18 9.33 -6.45
N THR A 472 11.98 8.78 -6.33
CA THR A 472 10.82 9.55 -5.88
C THR A 472 10.79 9.69 -4.36
N THR A 473 10.24 10.81 -3.87
CA THR A 473 9.96 11.00 -2.43
C THR A 473 8.69 10.27 -1.99
N GLY A 474 7.86 9.79 -2.92
CA GLY A 474 6.71 8.96 -2.59
C GLY A 474 6.28 8.04 -3.73
N THR A 475 5.94 6.79 -3.43
CA THR A 475 5.54 5.81 -4.47
C THR A 475 4.03 5.77 -4.76
N TYR A 476 3.30 6.80 -4.32
CA TYR A 476 1.88 7.03 -4.62
C TYR A 476 1.76 8.35 -5.37
N THR A 477 1.12 8.35 -6.54
CA THR A 477 1.08 9.50 -7.48
C THR A 477 0.87 10.83 -6.77
N LEU A 478 -0.23 10.98 -6.01
CA LEU A 478 -0.59 12.24 -5.34
C LEU A 478 0.41 12.67 -4.27
N LYS A 479 1.04 11.72 -3.57
CA LYS A 479 2.12 12.02 -2.61
C LYS A 479 3.38 12.46 -3.34
N SER A 480 3.73 11.83 -4.46
CA SER A 480 4.90 12.23 -5.24
C SER A 480 4.80 13.67 -5.80
N LEU A 481 3.58 14.17 -5.99
CA LEU A 481 3.32 15.53 -6.49
C LEU A 481 3.89 16.57 -5.53
N VAL A 482 3.65 16.46 -4.21
CA VAL A 482 4.17 17.45 -3.26
C VAL A 482 5.69 17.48 -3.25
N GLY A 483 6.36 16.34 -3.42
CA GLY A 483 7.82 16.35 -3.47
C GLY A 483 8.40 16.95 -4.73
N THR A 484 7.73 16.76 -5.86
CA THR A 484 8.18 17.33 -7.14
C THR A 484 7.89 18.83 -7.23
N LEU A 485 6.71 19.24 -6.79
CA LEU A 485 6.19 20.60 -7.00
C LEU A 485 6.46 21.53 -5.83
N CYS A 486 6.67 20.99 -4.62
CA CYS A 486 6.93 21.79 -3.40
C CYS A 486 8.28 21.49 -2.78
N GLY A 487 9.08 20.58 -3.33
CA GLY A 487 10.42 20.32 -2.82
C GLY A 487 10.43 19.75 -1.40
N VAL A 488 9.42 18.92 -1.06
CA VAL A 488 9.25 18.32 0.28
C VAL A 488 9.15 16.80 0.22
N THR A 489 9.50 16.13 1.31
CA THR A 489 9.10 14.73 1.46
C THR A 489 7.63 14.65 1.93
N PRO A 490 6.78 13.76 1.36
CA PRO A 490 5.34 13.69 1.65
C PRO A 490 5.00 13.38 3.10
N LEU A 491 3.73 13.56 3.48
CA LEU A 491 3.25 13.25 4.81
C LEU A 491 3.19 11.73 5.03
N VAL A 492 3.82 11.27 6.11
CA VAL A 492 3.82 9.87 6.56
C VAL A 492 2.46 9.52 7.18
N THR A 493 1.48 9.29 6.31
CA THR A 493 0.13 8.84 6.65
C THR A 493 -0.49 8.14 5.45
N ASP A 494 -1.47 7.30 5.72
CA ASP A 494 -2.23 6.57 4.72
C ASP A 494 -3.02 7.51 3.79
N PHE A 495 -2.89 7.31 2.47
CA PHE A 495 -3.57 8.04 1.39
C PHE A 495 -3.26 9.54 1.32
N ASN A 496 -3.85 10.23 0.33
CA ASN A 496 -3.73 11.68 0.17
C ASN A 496 -4.38 12.40 1.35
N ARG A 497 -3.54 13.06 2.15
CA ARG A 497 -3.94 13.87 3.32
C ARG A 497 -3.27 15.24 3.31
N GLU A 498 -2.32 15.45 2.42
CA GLU A 498 -1.53 16.67 2.28
C GLU A 498 -2.43 17.90 2.13
N TYR A 499 -3.53 17.79 1.38
CA TYR A 499 -4.51 18.87 1.20
C TYR A 499 -5.22 19.33 2.50
N LYS A 500 -5.21 18.51 3.56
CA LYS A 500 -5.79 18.84 4.87
C LYS A 500 -4.79 19.43 5.86
N HIS A 501 -3.51 19.38 5.51
CA HIS A 501 -2.41 19.67 6.42
C HIS A 501 -1.49 20.74 5.84
N HIS A 502 -0.57 21.21 6.67
CA HIS A 502 0.31 22.32 6.29
C HIS A 502 1.42 21.82 5.35
N ILE A 503 1.32 22.10 4.05
CA ILE A 503 2.44 21.88 3.14
C ILE A 503 3.48 22.96 3.46
N TYR A 504 4.51 22.57 4.22
CA TYR A 504 5.42 23.47 4.91
C TYR A 504 6.43 24.19 4.03
N GLN A 505 6.39 23.99 2.71
CA GLN A 505 7.16 24.76 1.73
C GLN A 505 6.22 25.25 0.64
N PRO A 506 6.41 26.47 0.12
CA PRO A 506 5.65 26.95 -1.02
C PRO A 506 5.94 26.08 -2.25
N CYS A 507 4.89 25.58 -2.88
CA CYS A 507 4.98 24.92 -4.19
C CYS A 507 5.32 25.88 -5.33
N LEU A 508 5.84 25.39 -6.45
CA LEU A 508 6.21 26.20 -7.62
C LEU A 508 5.13 27.19 -8.08
N PRO A 509 3.82 26.87 -8.14
CA PRO A 509 2.80 27.86 -8.46
C PRO A 509 2.74 29.01 -7.45
N HIS A 510 2.88 28.71 -6.17
CA HIS A 510 2.96 29.72 -5.11
C HIS A 510 4.19 30.59 -5.26
N VAL A 511 5.35 29.98 -5.54
CA VAL A 511 6.60 30.70 -5.76
C VAL A 511 6.48 31.63 -6.96
N PHE A 512 6.03 31.13 -8.11
CA PHE A 512 5.84 31.93 -9.32
C PHE A 512 4.80 33.04 -9.15
N ASN A 513 3.71 32.79 -8.41
CA ASN A 513 2.78 33.84 -8.02
C ASN A 513 3.46 34.91 -7.14
N ALA A 514 4.29 34.53 -6.16
CA ALA A 514 5.04 35.49 -5.34
C ALA A 514 6.06 36.31 -6.15
N LEU A 515 6.73 35.68 -7.13
CA LEU A 515 7.60 36.40 -8.08
C LEU A 515 6.80 37.37 -8.96
N SER A 516 5.56 37.04 -9.32
CA SER A 516 4.68 37.88 -10.13
C SER A 516 4.13 39.10 -9.40
N GLN A 517 4.27 39.15 -8.07
CA GLN A 517 3.80 40.27 -7.25
C GLN A 517 4.91 41.27 -6.90
N GLN A 518 6.11 41.08 -7.46
CA GLN A 518 7.20 42.02 -7.26
C GLN A 518 6.91 43.35 -7.98
N HIS A 519 7.38 44.45 -7.39
CA HIS A 519 7.13 45.82 -7.83
C HIS A 519 7.55 46.15 -9.27
N ASP A 520 8.45 45.37 -9.85
CA ASP A 520 9.03 45.51 -11.18
C ASP A 520 8.36 44.60 -12.24
N ILE A 521 7.28 43.89 -11.87
CA ILE A 521 6.50 43.04 -12.78
C ILE A 521 5.41 43.86 -13.50
N THR A 522 5.32 43.69 -14.82
CA THR A 522 4.32 44.29 -15.69
C THR A 522 4.19 43.53 -17.01
N ASN A 523 2.99 43.50 -17.58
CA ASN A 523 2.73 42.95 -18.92
C ASN A 523 2.84 44.00 -20.04
N GLN A 524 3.23 45.24 -19.72
CA GLN A 524 3.30 46.37 -20.66
C GLN A 524 4.68 46.57 -21.31
N THR A 525 5.55 45.57 -21.22
CA THR A 525 6.93 45.59 -21.73
C THR A 525 7.16 44.38 -22.63
N ASP A 526 8.13 44.46 -23.53
CA ASP A 526 8.59 43.32 -24.35
C ASP A 526 9.65 42.47 -23.62
N ASP A 527 10.14 42.94 -22.47
CA ASP A 527 11.06 42.18 -21.62
C ASP A 527 10.31 41.09 -20.83
N PHE A 528 10.45 39.85 -21.26
CA PHE A 528 9.77 38.71 -20.64
C PHE A 528 10.15 38.50 -19.17
N THR A 529 11.30 38.99 -18.71
CA THR A 529 11.73 38.80 -17.31
C THR A 529 10.83 39.54 -16.32
N ALA A 530 10.14 40.58 -16.80
CA ALA A 530 9.16 41.37 -16.07
C ALA A 530 7.72 40.89 -16.25
N TRP A 531 7.46 39.88 -17.09
CA TRP A 531 6.12 39.34 -17.28
C TRP A 531 5.65 38.53 -16.06
N PRO A 532 4.39 38.65 -15.63
CA PRO A 532 3.85 37.82 -14.56
C PRO A 532 3.70 36.36 -15.02
N TRP A 533 3.83 35.43 -14.09
CA TRP A 533 3.60 34.01 -14.29
C TRP A 533 2.12 33.64 -14.22
N HIS A 534 1.75 32.67 -15.05
CA HIS A 534 0.45 32.00 -15.05
C HIS A 534 0.65 30.49 -14.93
N SER A 535 0.06 29.88 -13.90
CA SER A 535 0.24 28.45 -13.59
C SER A 535 -1.01 27.66 -13.99
N VAL A 536 -0.83 26.62 -14.81
CA VAL A 536 -1.93 25.79 -15.35
C VAL A 536 -1.66 24.31 -15.08
N TRP A 537 -2.69 23.57 -14.64
CA TRP A 537 -2.65 22.12 -14.49
C TRP A 537 -3.34 21.42 -15.66
N MET A 538 -2.78 20.34 -16.19
CA MET A 538 -3.41 19.54 -17.26
C MET A 538 -3.27 18.03 -17.05
N GLN A 539 -4.37 17.29 -17.19
CA GLN A 539 -4.38 15.82 -17.21
C GLN A 539 -5.59 15.31 -18.01
N SER A 540 -5.43 14.20 -18.73
CA SER A 540 -6.53 13.57 -19.48
C SER A 540 -7.36 12.58 -18.64
N VAL A 541 -7.00 12.45 -17.37
CA VAL A 541 -7.60 11.55 -16.38
C VAL A 541 -8.36 12.30 -15.30
N THR A 542 -9.25 11.60 -14.60
CA THR A 542 -10.09 12.16 -13.51
C THR A 542 -9.26 12.74 -12.38
N GLU A 543 -9.66 13.91 -11.88
CA GLU A 543 -9.09 14.49 -10.66
C GLU A 543 -9.85 14.11 -9.39
N THR A 544 -10.93 13.33 -9.50
CA THR A 544 -11.79 13.02 -8.34
C THR A 544 -11.21 11.92 -7.45
N TYR A 545 -10.20 11.20 -7.94
CA TYR A 545 -9.57 10.12 -7.20
C TYR A 545 -8.83 10.65 -5.96
N ASP A 546 -9.09 9.99 -4.82
CA ASP A 546 -8.51 10.27 -3.52
C ASP A 546 -8.33 11.77 -3.18
N ASN A 547 -9.37 12.57 -3.46
CA ASN A 547 -9.39 14.01 -3.20
C ASN A 547 -8.30 14.83 -3.93
N GLN A 548 -7.85 14.40 -5.11
CA GLN A 548 -6.93 15.23 -5.91
C GLN A 548 -7.54 16.58 -6.26
N ASP A 549 -8.86 16.67 -6.49
CA ASP A 549 -9.65 17.90 -6.66
C ASP A 549 -9.41 18.95 -5.56
N LYS A 550 -9.04 18.51 -4.34
CA LYS A 550 -8.68 19.38 -3.21
C LYS A 550 -7.17 19.60 -3.10
N LEU A 551 -6.36 18.62 -3.49
CA LEU A 551 -4.91 18.72 -3.49
C LEU A 551 -4.41 19.71 -4.53
N THR A 552 -4.87 19.62 -5.79
CA THR A 552 -4.40 20.45 -6.90
C THR A 552 -4.54 21.96 -6.59
N PRO A 553 -5.67 22.45 -6.04
CA PRO A 553 -5.77 23.82 -5.54
C PRO A 553 -4.84 24.14 -4.36
N ALA A 554 -4.64 23.19 -3.44
CA ALA A 554 -3.71 23.36 -2.32
C ALA A 554 -2.23 23.44 -2.77
N LEU A 555 -1.90 22.94 -3.96
CA LEU A 555 -0.59 23.13 -4.61
C LEU A 555 -0.46 24.49 -5.31
N GLY A 556 -1.55 25.25 -5.43
CA GLY A 556 -1.59 26.59 -6.02
C GLY A 556 -2.10 26.65 -7.46
N TYR A 557 -2.66 25.56 -8.01
CA TYR A 557 -3.28 25.58 -9.34
C TYR A 557 -4.78 25.88 -9.23
N HIS A 558 -5.21 26.97 -9.85
CA HIS A 558 -6.62 27.35 -9.93
C HIS A 558 -7.18 27.22 -11.35
N ASP A 559 -6.32 27.33 -12.36
CA ASP A 559 -6.65 26.99 -13.74
C ASP A 559 -6.22 25.54 -14.02
N LYS A 560 -7.16 24.72 -14.47
CA LYS A 560 -6.97 23.28 -14.67
C LYS A 560 -7.82 22.74 -15.81
N ILE A 561 -7.21 21.86 -16.60
CA ILE A 561 -7.87 21.03 -17.59
C ILE A 561 -7.76 19.57 -17.13
N THR A 562 -8.87 18.95 -16.78
CA THR A 562 -8.94 17.55 -16.32
C THR A 562 -9.93 16.77 -17.19
N LYS A 563 -10.04 15.45 -17.00
CA LYS A 563 -11.11 14.65 -17.65
C LYS A 563 -12.48 15.33 -17.53
N GLU A 564 -12.81 15.82 -16.34
CA GLU A 564 -14.08 16.49 -16.05
C GLU A 564 -14.26 17.72 -16.95
N THR A 565 -13.21 18.54 -17.12
CA THR A 565 -13.23 19.69 -18.04
C THR A 565 -13.33 19.28 -19.51
N LEU A 566 -12.71 18.17 -19.91
CA LEU A 566 -12.78 17.67 -21.29
C LEU A 566 -14.19 17.21 -21.67
N GLU A 567 -14.94 16.67 -20.71
CA GLU A 567 -16.31 16.17 -20.89
C GLU A 567 -17.37 17.27 -20.81
N GLU A 568 -17.03 18.47 -20.35
CA GLU A 568 -17.96 19.60 -20.28
C GLU A 568 -18.35 20.10 -21.68
N PRO A 569 -19.66 20.22 -22.01
CA PRO A 569 -20.11 20.73 -23.31
C PRO A 569 -19.71 22.17 -23.61
N SER A 570 -19.35 22.95 -22.58
CA SER A 570 -18.82 24.31 -22.69
C SER A 570 -17.34 24.38 -23.03
N SER A 571 -16.63 23.25 -22.99
CA SER A 571 -15.19 23.20 -23.19
C SER A 571 -14.81 23.47 -24.65
N LYS A 572 -13.67 24.15 -24.85
CA LYS A 572 -13.28 24.70 -26.16
C LYS A 572 -13.10 23.62 -27.24
N HIS A 573 -12.64 22.43 -26.84
CA HIS A 573 -12.37 21.31 -27.75
C HIS A 573 -13.38 20.16 -27.59
N PHE A 574 -14.56 20.42 -27.02
CA PHE A 574 -15.64 19.43 -26.93
C PHE A 574 -16.25 19.12 -28.32
N PRO A 575 -16.63 17.86 -28.61
CA PRO A 575 -16.47 16.67 -27.78
C PRO A 575 -15.06 16.06 -27.87
N VAL A 576 -14.68 15.31 -26.83
CA VAL A 576 -13.46 14.50 -26.81
C VAL A 576 -13.45 13.56 -28.02
N LYS A 577 -12.29 13.44 -28.70
CA LYS A 577 -12.21 12.77 -30.00
C LYS A 577 -11.98 11.27 -29.88
N SER A 578 -11.40 10.82 -28.77
CA SER A 578 -11.07 9.41 -28.49
C SER A 578 -11.98 8.77 -27.45
N GLU A 579 -11.97 7.44 -27.42
CA GLU A 579 -12.56 6.66 -26.33
C GLU A 579 -11.63 6.64 -25.11
N GLU A 580 -12.19 6.40 -23.92
CA GLU A 580 -11.40 6.21 -22.71
C GLU A 580 -10.52 4.96 -22.84
N ILE A 581 -9.24 5.10 -22.49
CA ILE A 581 -8.25 4.01 -22.57
C ILE A 581 -8.16 3.21 -21.26
N ASN A 582 -8.56 3.80 -20.13
CA ASN A 582 -8.55 3.16 -18.83
C ASN A 582 -9.69 3.66 -17.95
N TYR A 583 -9.77 3.16 -16.71
CA TYR A 583 -10.85 3.54 -15.77
C TYR A 583 -10.69 4.95 -15.18
N TYR A 584 -9.61 5.65 -15.49
CA TYR A 584 -9.37 7.01 -15.07
C TYR A 584 -9.62 8.04 -16.18
N GLY A 585 -9.51 7.69 -17.47
CA GLY A 585 -9.88 8.61 -18.55
C GLY A 585 -9.25 8.32 -19.92
N TYR A 586 -8.92 9.41 -20.61
CA TYR A 586 -8.52 9.44 -22.01
C TYR A 586 -7.00 9.39 -22.18
N ALA A 587 -6.55 9.14 -23.41
CA ALA A 587 -5.14 9.23 -23.76
C ALA A 587 -4.64 10.68 -23.63
N ASP A 588 -3.38 10.83 -23.22
CA ASP A 588 -2.77 12.15 -22.93
C ASP A 588 -2.79 13.10 -24.15
N THR A 589 -2.82 12.54 -25.36
CA THR A 589 -2.89 13.28 -26.64
C THR A 589 -4.16 14.11 -26.82
N GLU A 590 -5.22 13.90 -26.03
CA GLU A 590 -6.41 14.77 -26.05
C GLU A 590 -6.10 16.20 -25.54
N LEU A 591 -4.98 16.39 -24.83
CA LEU A 591 -4.54 17.70 -24.34
C LEU A 591 -3.79 18.52 -25.39
N ARG A 592 -3.52 17.98 -26.58
CA ARG A 592 -2.76 18.62 -27.68
C ARG A 592 -3.19 20.05 -27.98
N ASP A 593 -4.48 20.25 -28.15
CA ASP A 593 -5.03 21.54 -28.55
C ASP A 593 -5.08 22.51 -27.35
N TYR A 594 -5.26 22.00 -26.12
CA TYR A 594 -5.18 22.80 -24.89
C TYR A 594 -3.76 23.30 -24.58
N ILE A 595 -2.73 22.47 -24.81
CA ILE A 595 -1.33 22.90 -24.65
C ILE A 595 -1.00 24.02 -25.64
N ARG A 596 -1.46 23.91 -26.90
CA ARG A 596 -1.31 24.98 -27.90
C ARG A 596 -1.97 26.27 -27.44
N ASP A 597 -3.20 26.17 -26.95
CA ASP A 597 -3.94 27.31 -26.45
C ASP A 597 -3.24 27.99 -25.27
N ALA A 598 -2.75 27.23 -24.29
CA ALA A 598 -2.06 27.79 -23.13
C ALA A 598 -0.76 28.54 -23.52
N ILE A 599 -0.04 28.06 -24.55
CA ILE A 599 1.14 28.76 -25.09
C ILE A 599 0.71 30.03 -25.83
N ASP A 600 -0.30 29.94 -26.71
CA ASP A 600 -0.79 31.08 -27.48
C ASP A 600 -1.33 32.19 -26.56
N ASP A 601 -2.09 31.82 -25.53
CA ASP A 601 -2.64 32.75 -24.54
C ASP A 601 -1.51 33.40 -23.72
N ALA A 602 -0.48 32.66 -23.35
CA ALA A 602 0.66 33.19 -22.61
C ALA A 602 1.43 34.25 -23.42
N GLU A 603 1.74 33.94 -24.67
CA GLU A 603 2.45 34.85 -25.58
C GLU A 603 1.59 36.08 -25.91
N ALA A 604 0.29 35.91 -26.17
CA ALA A 604 -0.61 37.01 -26.51
C ALA A 604 -0.85 37.97 -25.33
N SER A 605 -0.76 37.48 -24.09
CA SER A 605 -1.03 38.25 -22.88
C SER A 605 0.21 38.80 -22.18
N HIS A 606 1.41 38.53 -22.73
CA HIS A 606 2.69 38.84 -22.08
C HIS A 606 2.75 38.24 -20.67
N THR A 607 2.44 36.95 -20.56
CA THR A 607 2.55 36.17 -19.32
C THR A 607 3.52 35.00 -19.52
N ARG A 608 4.13 34.55 -18.43
CA ARG A 608 5.04 33.39 -18.42
C ARG A 608 4.26 32.15 -18.03
N LEU A 609 4.32 31.13 -18.87
CA LEU A 609 3.59 29.89 -18.63
C LEU A 609 4.36 28.97 -17.69
N PHE A 610 3.71 28.56 -16.61
CA PHE A 610 4.09 27.37 -15.84
C PHE A 610 3.01 26.30 -16.02
N LEU A 611 3.23 25.38 -16.94
CA LEU A 611 2.31 24.29 -17.21
C LEU A 611 2.77 23.04 -16.49
N THR A 612 1.88 22.38 -15.75
CA THR A 612 2.14 21.06 -15.18
C THR A 612 1.18 20.05 -15.78
N HIS A 613 1.75 19.03 -16.41
CA HIS A 613 1.01 17.92 -17.01
C HIS A 613 1.29 16.63 -16.25
N LEU A 614 0.25 16.05 -15.62
CA LEU A 614 0.30 14.69 -15.10
C LEU A 614 -0.18 13.75 -16.20
N THR A 615 0.72 12.88 -16.68
CA THR A 615 0.37 11.88 -17.69
C THR A 615 -0.52 10.80 -17.08
N GLY A 616 -1.37 10.14 -17.85
CA GLY A 616 -2.25 9.08 -17.35
C GLY A 616 -2.22 7.78 -18.13
N THR A 617 -1.69 7.78 -19.36
CA THR A 617 -1.77 6.63 -20.28
C THR A 617 -0.98 5.41 -19.78
N THR A 618 0.13 5.65 -19.09
CA THR A 618 1.03 4.63 -18.52
C THR A 618 0.52 4.01 -17.22
N HIS A 619 -0.65 4.42 -16.69
CA HIS A 619 -1.26 3.81 -15.52
C HIS A 619 -1.86 2.43 -15.86
N HIS A 620 -1.77 1.46 -14.94
CA HIS A 620 -2.43 0.16 -15.06
C HIS A 620 -3.96 0.33 -15.30
N PRO A 621 -4.57 -0.28 -16.34
CA PRO A 621 -4.19 -1.54 -16.97
C PRO A 621 -3.44 -1.38 -18.30
N TRP A 622 -2.76 -0.24 -18.51
CA TRP A 622 -1.97 0.06 -19.70
C TRP A 622 -2.78 -0.05 -21.00
N GLY A 623 -3.89 0.69 -21.03
CA GLY A 623 -4.73 0.78 -22.22
C GLY A 623 -4.11 1.71 -23.27
N MET A 624 -4.22 1.30 -24.53
CA MET A 624 -3.79 2.09 -25.69
C MET A 624 -5.00 2.52 -26.51
N PRO A 625 -4.93 3.68 -27.21
CA PRO A 625 -5.89 3.98 -28.26
C PRO A 625 -6.02 2.82 -29.26
N HIS A 626 -7.24 2.48 -29.64
CA HIS A 626 -7.57 1.35 -30.53
C HIS A 626 -7.22 -0.06 -30.02
N ASP A 627 -6.73 -0.22 -28.78
CA ASP A 627 -6.31 -1.49 -28.16
C ASP A 627 -5.29 -2.28 -29.03
N GLU A 628 -4.42 -1.56 -29.74
CA GLU A 628 -3.34 -2.13 -30.56
C GLU A 628 -2.01 -2.17 -29.79
N TYR A 629 -1.31 -3.31 -29.83
CA TYR A 629 -0.04 -3.51 -29.12
C TYR A 629 0.98 -4.22 -29.99
N GLU A 630 2.23 -3.79 -29.88
CA GLU A 630 3.38 -4.52 -30.39
C GLU A 630 3.83 -5.60 -29.40
N GLU A 631 4.23 -6.75 -29.92
CA GLU A 631 4.74 -7.87 -29.13
C GLU A 631 6.27 -7.74 -28.95
N PHE A 632 6.72 -7.51 -27.71
CA PHE A 632 8.14 -7.48 -27.34
C PHE A 632 8.59 -8.75 -26.59
N MET A 633 7.76 -9.21 -25.66
CA MET A 633 7.98 -10.40 -24.83
C MET A 633 7.65 -11.69 -25.60
N GLY A 634 8.32 -12.79 -25.22
CA GLY A 634 7.97 -14.13 -25.69
C GLY A 634 6.61 -14.60 -25.16
N SER A 635 6.00 -15.57 -25.81
CA SER A 635 4.67 -16.07 -25.42
C SER A 635 4.69 -16.73 -24.03
N SER A 636 3.67 -16.43 -23.21
CA SER A 636 3.48 -17.03 -21.88
C SER A 636 2.07 -17.59 -21.72
N TRP A 637 1.97 -18.73 -21.05
CA TRP A 637 0.69 -19.34 -20.69
C TRP A 637 -0.01 -18.62 -19.51
N THR A 638 0.73 -17.88 -18.69
CA THR A 638 0.19 -17.19 -17.50
C THR A 638 -0.36 -15.79 -17.77
N GLY A 639 -0.15 -15.25 -18.98
CA GLY A 639 -0.55 -13.88 -19.33
C GLY A 639 0.38 -12.76 -18.81
N HIS A 640 1.28 -13.03 -17.87
CA HIS A 640 2.17 -12.00 -17.28
C HIS A 640 3.03 -11.26 -18.32
N ASN A 641 3.45 -11.94 -19.39
CA ASN A 641 4.23 -11.31 -20.46
C ASN A 641 3.38 -10.35 -21.31
N ASN A 642 2.07 -10.58 -21.42
CA ASN A 642 1.16 -9.66 -22.10
C ASN A 642 1.04 -8.35 -21.34
N ASP A 643 0.98 -8.39 -20.00
CA ASP A 643 0.94 -7.20 -19.16
C ASP A 643 2.21 -6.35 -19.30
N VAL A 644 3.38 -6.99 -19.33
CA VAL A 644 4.66 -6.31 -19.61
C VAL A 644 4.68 -5.71 -21.03
N ASN A 645 4.14 -6.42 -22.04
CA ASN A 645 4.00 -5.86 -23.39
C ASN A 645 3.12 -4.61 -23.40
N ARG A 646 1.95 -4.65 -22.75
CA ARG A 646 1.05 -3.50 -22.65
C ARG A 646 1.75 -2.31 -22.00
N TYR A 647 2.45 -2.54 -20.89
CA TYR A 647 3.26 -1.51 -20.24
C TYR A 647 4.27 -0.87 -21.19
N LEU A 648 5.11 -1.67 -21.86
CA LEU A 648 6.12 -1.17 -22.80
C LEU A 648 5.50 -0.36 -23.95
N ASN A 649 4.35 -0.77 -24.48
CA ASN A 649 3.64 0.00 -25.51
C ASN A 649 3.16 1.35 -24.98
N THR A 650 2.60 1.41 -23.76
CA THR A 650 2.22 2.70 -23.16
C THR A 650 3.41 3.61 -22.86
N ILE A 651 4.59 3.04 -22.56
CA ILE A 651 5.83 3.81 -22.44
C ILE A 651 6.22 4.41 -23.80
N GLY A 652 6.16 3.63 -24.88
CA GLY A 652 6.40 4.16 -26.23
C GLY A 652 5.38 5.21 -26.67
N PHE A 653 4.12 5.08 -26.25
CA PHE A 653 3.11 6.11 -26.44
C PHE A 653 3.47 7.40 -25.69
N GLY A 654 3.86 7.29 -24.42
CA GLY A 654 4.29 8.43 -23.60
C GLY A 654 5.52 9.13 -24.19
N ASP A 655 6.51 8.37 -24.67
CA ASP A 655 7.70 8.91 -25.34
C ASP A 655 7.35 9.74 -26.58
N ASN A 656 6.46 9.20 -27.44
CA ASN A 656 5.96 9.92 -28.62
C ASN A 656 5.14 11.16 -28.26
N TRP A 657 4.36 11.11 -27.17
CA TRP A 657 3.63 12.27 -26.68
C TRP A 657 4.56 13.40 -26.21
N ILE A 658 5.67 13.05 -25.53
CA ILE A 658 6.71 14.04 -25.17
C ILE A 658 7.33 14.65 -26.43
N ALA A 659 7.63 13.85 -27.46
CA ALA A 659 8.14 14.36 -28.74
C ALA A 659 7.15 15.33 -29.40
N GLU A 660 5.85 15.01 -29.31
CA GLU A 660 4.80 15.89 -29.80
C GLU A 660 4.76 17.22 -29.03
N ILE A 661 4.83 17.21 -27.70
CA ILE A 661 4.91 18.46 -26.90
C ILE A 661 6.12 19.31 -27.34
N ILE A 662 7.28 18.70 -27.59
CA ILE A 662 8.46 19.43 -28.06
C ILE A 662 8.21 20.03 -29.45
N SER A 663 7.61 19.26 -30.36
CA SER A 663 7.20 19.75 -31.68
C SER A 663 6.22 20.92 -31.60
N ILE A 664 5.32 20.96 -30.61
CA ILE A 664 4.47 22.12 -30.33
C ILE A 664 5.31 23.35 -29.98
N LEU A 665 6.28 23.20 -29.09
CA LEU A 665 7.14 24.31 -28.68
C LEU A 665 7.97 24.84 -29.85
N GLU A 666 8.43 23.96 -30.74
CA GLU A 666 9.15 24.32 -31.96
C GLU A 666 8.23 25.02 -32.97
N GLU A 667 7.03 24.49 -33.21
CA GLU A 667 5.99 25.09 -34.06
C GLU A 667 5.62 26.51 -33.59
N LYS A 668 5.48 26.67 -32.27
CA LYS A 668 5.16 27.96 -31.63
C LYS A 668 6.36 28.89 -31.48
N GLY A 669 7.58 28.42 -31.77
CA GLY A 669 8.80 29.22 -31.71
C GLY A 669 9.30 29.54 -30.29
N VAL A 670 8.84 28.81 -29.27
CA VAL A 670 9.18 29.04 -27.84
C VAL A 670 10.08 27.96 -27.26
N ALA A 671 10.49 26.95 -28.04
CA ALA A 671 11.34 25.84 -27.59
C ALA A 671 12.68 26.31 -26.99
N ASP A 672 13.33 27.31 -27.61
CA ASP A 672 14.60 27.87 -27.14
C ASP A 672 14.48 28.73 -25.87
N GLU A 673 13.25 28.97 -25.40
CA GLU A 673 12.93 29.78 -24.22
C GLU A 673 12.12 29.01 -23.16
N THR A 674 12.01 27.69 -23.30
CA THR A 674 11.19 26.83 -22.42
C THR A 674 12.06 25.80 -21.72
N LEU A 675 12.01 25.80 -20.38
CA LEU A 675 12.57 24.71 -19.58
C LEU A 675 11.55 23.59 -19.46
N ILE A 676 11.89 22.40 -19.97
CA ILE A 676 11.08 21.19 -19.80
C ILE A 676 11.65 20.39 -18.63
N VAL A 677 10.85 20.16 -17.60
CA VAL A 677 11.22 19.36 -16.44
C VAL A 677 10.40 18.08 -16.48
N MET A 678 11.05 16.93 -16.43
CA MET A 678 10.40 15.62 -16.39
C MET A 678 10.77 14.91 -15.10
N ALA A 679 9.78 14.36 -14.42
CA ALA A 679 10.00 13.51 -13.26
C ALA A 679 8.99 12.37 -13.26
N GLY A 680 9.44 11.13 -13.05
CA GLY A 680 8.52 10.04 -12.75
C GLY A 680 7.81 10.29 -11.41
N ASP A 681 6.53 9.92 -11.31
CA ASP A 681 5.81 9.91 -10.04
C ASP A 681 6.30 8.76 -9.14
N HIS A 682 6.37 7.58 -9.72
CA HIS A 682 6.95 6.38 -9.18
C HIS A 682 7.24 5.39 -10.31
N GLY A 683 8.09 4.40 -10.02
CA GLY A 683 8.22 3.24 -10.88
C GLY A 683 7.08 2.25 -10.63
N LEU A 684 7.24 1.00 -11.01
CA LEU A 684 6.34 -0.06 -10.58
C LEU A 684 7.02 -1.41 -10.61
N SER A 685 6.54 -2.30 -9.75
CA SER A 685 6.85 -3.71 -9.84
C SER A 685 5.97 -4.37 -10.89
N LEU A 686 6.60 -4.99 -11.87
CA LEU A 686 5.94 -5.75 -12.93
C LEU A 686 5.82 -7.22 -12.53
N PRO A 687 4.79 -7.97 -12.99
CA PRO A 687 4.55 -9.37 -12.60
C PRO A 687 5.75 -10.32 -12.73
N ASN A 688 6.73 -9.93 -13.54
CA ASN A 688 7.93 -10.67 -13.88
C ASN A 688 9.19 -10.24 -13.10
N ASP A 689 9.12 -9.24 -12.21
CA ASP A 689 10.28 -8.72 -11.44
C ASP A 689 10.26 -9.07 -9.95
N GLY A 690 9.26 -9.83 -9.49
CA GLY A 690 9.17 -10.29 -8.09
C GLY A 690 8.16 -9.53 -7.25
N GLY A 691 7.56 -8.46 -7.77
CA GLY A 691 6.36 -7.85 -7.18
C GLY A 691 5.21 -7.77 -8.18
N VAL A 692 3.99 -7.74 -7.66
CA VAL A 692 2.79 -8.05 -8.46
C VAL A 692 1.79 -6.89 -8.47
N THR A 693 2.00 -5.86 -7.64
CA THR A 693 1.13 -4.69 -7.54
C THR A 693 1.96 -3.46 -7.14
N PRO A 694 1.58 -2.25 -7.58
CA PRO A 694 2.15 -1.00 -7.03
C PRO A 694 1.63 -0.70 -5.60
N TYR A 695 0.53 -1.33 -5.17
CA TYR A 695 -0.07 -1.15 -3.85
C TYR A 695 0.73 -1.90 -2.78
N ASP A 696 1.16 -1.20 -1.72
CA ASP A 696 1.83 -1.78 -0.54
C ASP A 696 2.99 -2.73 -0.92
N ASN A 697 3.83 -2.27 -1.86
CA ASN A 697 4.92 -3.08 -2.41
C ASN A 697 6.30 -2.44 -2.17
N PRO A 698 7.19 -3.07 -1.38
CA PRO A 698 8.52 -2.56 -1.06
C PRO A 698 9.57 -2.78 -2.15
N HIS A 699 9.23 -3.39 -3.29
CA HIS A 699 10.19 -3.72 -4.32
C HIS A 699 10.88 -2.49 -4.93
N VAL A 700 12.18 -2.58 -5.17
CA VAL A 700 13.02 -1.45 -5.66
C VAL A 700 12.51 -0.85 -6.98
N GLY A 701 11.84 -1.65 -7.81
CA GLY A 701 11.26 -1.20 -9.09
C GLY A 701 10.25 -0.06 -8.97
N SER A 702 9.66 0.16 -7.78
CA SER A 702 8.70 1.24 -7.55
C SER A 702 9.35 2.61 -7.26
N PHE A 703 10.67 2.67 -7.07
CA PHE A 703 11.34 3.84 -6.47
C PHE A 703 12.19 4.63 -7.47
N HIS A 704 12.87 3.94 -8.39
CA HIS A 704 13.79 4.55 -9.35
C HIS A 704 13.00 5.10 -10.55
N VAL A 705 13.15 6.41 -10.78
CA VAL A 705 12.36 7.20 -11.74
C VAL A 705 13.27 8.11 -12.56
N PRO A 706 12.86 8.54 -13.77
CA PRO A 706 13.59 9.60 -14.47
C PRO A 706 13.45 10.94 -13.74
N ILE A 707 14.53 11.73 -13.70
CA ILE A 707 14.52 13.16 -13.38
C ILE A 707 15.40 13.87 -14.41
N VAL A 708 14.80 14.77 -15.20
CA VAL A 708 15.44 15.48 -16.31
C VAL A 708 15.01 16.95 -16.30
N LEU A 709 15.97 17.86 -16.43
CA LEU A 709 15.75 19.28 -16.68
C LEU A 709 16.35 19.62 -18.03
N ALA A 710 15.50 19.70 -19.05
CA ALA A 710 15.84 19.78 -20.46
C ALA A 710 15.67 21.22 -20.99
N HIS A 711 16.72 21.73 -21.64
CA HIS A 711 16.70 23.03 -22.32
C HIS A 711 17.71 23.01 -23.47
N PRO A 712 17.34 23.41 -24.71
CA PRO A 712 18.18 23.23 -25.88
C PRO A 712 19.47 24.08 -25.85
N LYS A 713 19.50 25.17 -25.08
CA LYS A 713 20.72 25.98 -24.89
C LYS A 713 21.64 25.50 -23.77
N LEU A 714 21.23 24.52 -22.97
CA LEU A 714 22.11 23.91 -21.97
C LEU A 714 22.94 22.78 -22.60
N PRO A 715 24.20 22.58 -22.17
CA PRO A 715 24.93 21.37 -22.54
C PRO A 715 24.32 20.14 -21.83
N PRO A 716 24.44 18.94 -22.42
CA PRO A 716 24.01 17.72 -21.76
C PRO A 716 24.94 17.39 -20.58
N VAL A 717 24.36 17.19 -19.40
CA VAL A 717 25.06 16.88 -18.15
C VAL A 717 24.40 15.70 -17.47
N GLU A 718 25.19 14.66 -17.22
CA GLU A 718 24.76 13.49 -16.45
C GLU A 718 25.11 13.65 -14.97
N VAL A 719 24.13 13.44 -14.09
CA VAL A 719 24.31 13.34 -12.64
C VAL A 719 24.19 11.88 -12.22
N SER A 720 25.31 11.28 -11.80
CA SER A 720 25.38 9.89 -11.32
C SER A 720 25.25 9.76 -9.81
N THR A 721 25.45 10.85 -9.06
CA THR A 721 25.22 10.91 -7.61
C THR A 721 23.72 10.70 -7.32
N PRO A 722 23.34 9.99 -6.24
CA PRO A 722 21.93 9.77 -5.91
C PRO A 722 21.12 11.07 -5.80
N VAL A 723 19.96 11.10 -6.45
CA VAL A 723 19.03 12.25 -6.49
C VAL A 723 17.66 11.84 -5.96
N ASN A 724 16.93 12.78 -5.34
CA ASN A 724 15.54 12.64 -4.93
C ASN A 724 14.67 13.77 -5.53
N SER A 725 13.37 13.53 -5.74
CA SER A 725 12.47 14.48 -6.40
C SER A 725 12.32 15.83 -5.68
N ASN A 726 12.59 15.91 -4.37
CA ASN A 726 12.57 17.18 -3.64
C ASN A 726 13.68 18.16 -4.07
N GLN A 727 14.65 17.72 -4.86
CA GLN A 727 15.71 18.55 -5.42
C GLN A 727 15.29 19.32 -6.70
N ILE A 728 14.10 19.03 -7.24
CA ILE A 728 13.64 19.63 -8.50
C ILE A 728 13.36 21.13 -8.34
N VAL A 729 12.57 21.51 -7.33
CA VAL A 729 12.22 22.91 -7.05
C VAL A 729 13.46 23.80 -6.83
N PRO A 730 14.40 23.47 -5.92
CA PRO A 730 15.59 24.29 -5.74
C PRO A 730 16.44 24.38 -7.02
N THR A 731 16.50 23.33 -7.84
CA THR A 731 17.23 23.36 -9.12
C THR A 731 16.58 24.31 -10.13
N ILE A 732 15.25 24.34 -10.23
CA ILE A 732 14.54 25.27 -11.13
C ILE A 732 14.80 26.72 -10.71
N LEU A 733 14.71 27.02 -9.41
CA LEU A 733 14.98 28.38 -8.91
C LEU A 733 16.44 28.78 -9.14
N ASP A 734 17.39 27.89 -8.88
CA ASP A 734 18.81 28.14 -9.11
C ASP A 734 19.10 28.40 -10.60
N LEU A 735 18.50 27.62 -11.52
CA LEU A 735 18.57 27.86 -12.97
C LEU A 735 17.99 29.22 -13.36
N LEU A 736 16.83 29.62 -12.84
CA LEU A 736 16.20 30.91 -13.14
C LEU A 736 17.05 32.09 -12.66
N ILE A 737 17.70 31.95 -11.50
CA ILE A 737 18.60 32.96 -10.93
C ILE A 737 19.89 33.07 -11.75
N GLU A 738 20.56 31.95 -12.00
CA GLU A 738 21.88 31.93 -12.65
C GLU A 738 21.79 32.23 -14.15
N SER A 739 20.68 31.91 -14.82
CA SER A 739 20.42 32.31 -16.22
C SER A 739 19.93 33.75 -16.39
N ARG A 740 19.76 34.50 -15.29
CA ARG A 740 19.20 35.86 -15.27
C ARG A 740 17.85 35.95 -15.99
N SER A 741 17.02 34.92 -15.82
CA SER A 741 15.68 34.83 -16.42
C SER A 741 14.58 35.42 -15.51
N LEU A 742 14.98 36.27 -14.56
CA LEU A 742 14.11 36.94 -13.58
C LEU A 742 14.45 38.42 -13.54
N SER A 743 13.43 39.26 -13.33
CA SER A 743 13.61 40.68 -13.02
C SER A 743 14.43 40.88 -11.73
N GLU A 744 14.90 42.10 -11.43
CA GLU A 744 15.73 42.35 -10.25
C GLU A 744 15.00 42.02 -8.93
N GLY A 745 13.75 42.45 -8.79
CA GLY A 745 12.90 42.14 -7.63
C GLY A 745 12.63 40.65 -7.49
N SER A 746 12.23 40.01 -8.60
CA SER A 746 12.00 38.56 -8.65
C SER A 746 13.26 37.75 -8.34
N GLY A 747 14.42 38.18 -8.83
CA GLY A 747 15.69 37.53 -8.55
C GLY A 747 16.11 37.61 -7.09
N ARG A 748 15.81 38.73 -6.39
CA ARG A 748 16.02 38.83 -4.94
C ARG A 748 15.09 37.87 -4.19
N ALA A 749 13.79 37.91 -4.48
CA ALA A 749 12.81 37.02 -3.86
C ALA A 749 13.15 35.53 -4.08
N ALA A 750 13.53 35.15 -5.31
CA ALA A 750 13.90 33.77 -5.63
C ALA A 750 15.12 33.28 -4.82
N ARG A 751 16.13 34.12 -4.58
CA ARG A 751 17.29 33.74 -3.73
C ARG A 751 16.92 33.53 -2.27
N ASP A 752 16.00 34.33 -1.76
CA ASP A 752 15.48 34.19 -0.40
C ASP A 752 14.66 32.90 -0.27
N ILE A 753 13.77 32.61 -1.22
CA ILE A 753 12.96 31.38 -1.23
C ILE A 753 13.86 30.14 -1.42
N LEU A 754 14.81 30.17 -2.37
CA LEU A 754 15.76 29.08 -2.59
C LEU A 754 16.50 28.68 -1.31
N SER A 755 16.75 29.65 -0.42
CA SER A 755 17.45 29.41 0.85
C SER A 755 16.72 28.51 1.84
N LEU A 756 15.43 28.23 1.61
CA LEU A 756 14.57 27.48 2.53
C LEU A 756 14.40 26.01 2.16
N TYR A 757 14.67 25.62 0.92
CA TYR A 757 14.40 24.25 0.48
C TYR A 757 15.38 23.25 1.08
N GLU A 758 14.87 22.06 1.38
CA GLU A 758 15.65 20.94 1.95
C GLU A 758 16.55 20.24 0.91
N GLY A 759 16.20 20.31 -0.37
CA GLY A 759 16.94 19.64 -1.44
C GLY A 759 18.15 20.43 -1.94
N GLN A 760 19.24 19.73 -2.23
CA GLN A 760 20.40 20.28 -2.93
C GLN A 760 20.08 20.57 -4.41
N SER A 761 20.59 21.68 -4.95
CA SER A 761 20.43 22.02 -6.38
C SER A 761 21.29 21.12 -7.25
N LEU A 762 20.73 20.57 -8.34
CA LEU A 762 21.46 19.77 -9.32
C LEU A 762 22.34 20.62 -10.24
N LEU A 763 22.21 21.95 -10.20
CA LEU A 763 23.06 22.90 -10.93
C LEU A 763 24.47 23.02 -10.33
N ARG A 764 24.69 22.41 -9.16
CA ARG A 764 25.93 22.49 -8.36
C ARG A 764 26.38 21.08 -7.97
N PRO A 765 27.68 20.87 -7.66
CA PRO A 765 28.16 19.59 -7.15
C PRO A 765 27.37 19.12 -5.92
N LEU A 766 26.88 17.88 -5.95
CA LEU A 766 26.11 17.27 -4.87
C LEU A 766 27.03 16.73 -3.77
N ILE A 767 26.67 17.02 -2.53
CA ILE A 767 27.37 16.58 -1.32
C ILE A 767 26.67 15.33 -0.80
N GLN A 768 27.40 14.23 -0.72
CA GLN A 768 26.89 12.93 -0.23
C GLN A 768 27.01 12.80 1.30
N GLU A 769 28.05 13.41 1.87
CA GLU A 769 28.34 13.42 3.30
C GLU A 769 29.14 14.69 3.66
N GLU A 770 28.81 15.31 4.80
CA GLU A 770 29.52 16.48 5.33
C GLU A 770 29.48 16.47 6.87
N ASP A 771 30.61 16.74 7.52
CA ASP A 771 30.74 16.79 8.99
C ASP A 771 30.16 15.56 9.72
N GLY A 772 30.31 14.37 9.13
CA GLY A 772 29.79 13.10 9.67
C GLY A 772 28.28 12.89 9.47
N LYS A 773 27.61 13.82 8.78
CA LYS A 773 26.21 13.69 8.37
C LYS A 773 26.13 13.15 6.96
N GLN A 774 25.36 12.09 6.79
CA GLN A 774 25.05 11.56 5.47
C GLN A 774 23.82 12.28 4.88
N ASN A 775 23.79 12.45 3.56
CA ASN A 775 22.60 12.92 2.86
C ASN A 775 21.56 11.78 2.81
N TRP A 776 20.65 11.77 3.78
CA TRP A 776 19.58 10.78 3.90
C TRP A 776 18.43 11.05 2.93
N GLN A 777 17.94 9.98 2.30
CA GLN A 777 16.86 10.03 1.33
C GLN A 777 15.69 9.17 1.81
N PHE A 778 14.54 9.79 1.99
CA PHE A 778 13.31 9.16 2.46
C PHE A 778 12.29 9.06 1.32
N THR A 779 11.62 7.92 1.24
CA THR A 779 10.50 7.69 0.31
C THR A 779 9.30 7.13 1.07
N VAL A 780 8.19 7.89 1.07
CA VAL A 780 6.91 7.47 1.64
C VAL A 780 6.25 6.48 0.69
N MET A 781 6.06 5.24 1.14
CA MET A 781 5.61 4.16 0.26
C MET A 781 4.09 4.12 0.14
N ASN A 782 3.58 3.82 -1.04
CA ASN A 782 2.16 3.59 -1.31
C ASN A 782 1.57 2.56 -0.33
N THR A 783 0.54 2.89 0.45
CA THR A 783 -0.34 4.09 0.40
C THR A 783 0.10 5.26 1.28
N GLY A 784 1.07 5.06 2.16
CA GLY A 784 1.78 6.10 2.91
C GLY A 784 1.85 5.88 4.41
N GLY A 785 1.09 4.90 4.92
CA GLY A 785 0.99 4.60 6.35
C GLY A 785 1.59 3.27 6.80
N THR A 786 2.16 2.47 5.90
CA THR A 786 2.59 1.09 6.18
C THR A 786 4.11 0.95 6.28
N TRP A 787 4.82 1.39 5.25
CA TRP A 787 6.26 1.33 5.14
C TRP A 787 6.86 2.69 4.74
N LEU A 788 8.14 2.86 5.11
CA LEU A 788 8.99 3.95 4.66
C LEU A 788 10.29 3.34 4.12
N ALA A 789 10.76 3.79 2.96
CA ALA A 789 12.08 3.41 2.47
C ALA A 789 13.12 4.50 2.77
N VAL A 790 14.31 4.07 3.19
CA VAL A 790 15.41 4.95 3.59
C VAL A 790 16.71 4.50 2.95
N ARG A 791 17.45 5.48 2.44
CA ARG A 791 18.76 5.35 1.81
C ARG A 791 19.66 6.50 2.23
N SER A 792 20.94 6.37 1.97
CA SER A 792 21.91 7.46 2.12
C SER A 792 22.67 7.63 0.81
N ALA A 793 22.89 8.86 0.39
CA ALA A 793 23.67 9.14 -0.81
C ALA A 793 25.14 8.71 -0.66
N ALA A 794 25.67 8.67 0.57
CA ALA A 794 27.03 8.21 0.87
C ALA A 794 27.19 6.68 0.80
N ARG A 795 26.08 5.94 0.96
CA ARG A 795 26.04 4.47 0.88
C ARG A 795 24.89 4.02 -0.03
N PRO A 796 24.95 4.35 -1.33
CA PRO A 796 23.81 4.19 -2.24
C PRO A 796 23.42 2.73 -2.51
N ALA A 797 24.33 1.79 -2.24
CA ALA A 797 24.09 0.35 -2.32
C ALA A 797 23.09 -0.13 -1.26
N PHE A 798 23.03 0.50 -0.09
CA PHE A 798 22.21 0.03 1.01
C PHE A 798 20.82 0.65 0.98
N ARG A 799 19.81 -0.19 1.21
CA ARG A 799 18.42 0.21 1.28
C ARG A 799 17.75 -0.48 2.46
N LEU A 800 17.03 0.31 3.24
CA LEU A 800 16.24 -0.15 4.37
C LEU A 800 14.78 0.23 4.16
N VAL A 801 13.88 -0.75 4.25
CA VAL A 801 12.44 -0.52 4.30
C VAL A 801 11.98 -0.79 5.74
N ILE A 802 11.40 0.24 6.34
CA ILE A 802 11.08 0.35 7.76
C ILE A 802 9.56 0.24 7.93
N PRO A 803 9.07 -0.69 8.77
CA PRO A 803 7.65 -0.82 9.07
C PRO A 803 7.21 0.30 10.02
N LEU A 804 6.12 0.97 9.66
CA LEU A 804 5.44 1.97 10.48
C LEU A 804 4.35 1.35 11.37
N VAL A 805 4.04 0.07 11.15
CA VAL A 805 3.07 -0.74 11.88
C VAL A 805 3.69 -2.06 12.36
N ASP A 806 3.13 -2.62 13.44
CA ASP A 806 3.68 -3.79 14.17
C ASP A 806 3.68 -5.12 13.40
N ASP A 807 2.86 -5.23 12.35
CA ASP A 807 2.61 -6.45 11.59
C ASP A 807 3.42 -6.57 10.30
N LEU A 808 4.33 -5.63 10.06
CA LEU A 808 5.20 -5.64 8.90
C LEU A 808 6.66 -5.91 9.28
N GLU A 809 7.41 -6.41 8.31
CA GLU A 809 8.81 -6.75 8.47
C GLU A 809 9.69 -5.56 8.15
N TRP A 810 10.80 -5.44 8.89
CA TRP A 810 11.97 -4.70 8.41
C TRP A 810 12.57 -5.45 7.24
N ARG A 811 13.02 -4.72 6.22
CA ARG A 811 13.65 -5.31 5.04
C ARG A 811 14.92 -4.54 4.68
N PHE A 812 16.05 -5.25 4.66
CA PHE A 812 17.34 -4.71 4.24
C PHE A 812 17.79 -5.36 2.93
N THR A 813 18.33 -4.56 2.01
CA THR A 813 18.97 -5.03 0.79
C THR A 813 20.29 -4.30 0.52
N ASP A 814 21.27 -5.07 0.06
CA ASP A 814 22.49 -4.56 -0.59
C ASP A 814 22.30 -4.66 -2.11
N LEU A 815 21.98 -3.53 -2.74
CA LEU A 815 21.63 -3.41 -4.15
C LEU A 815 22.83 -3.67 -5.09
N GLU A 816 24.08 -3.66 -4.60
CA GLU A 816 25.21 -4.09 -5.41
C GLU A 816 25.22 -5.62 -5.58
N LYS A 817 24.77 -6.36 -4.57
CA LYS A 817 24.73 -7.83 -4.59
C LYS A 817 23.37 -8.38 -5.06
N ASP A 818 22.30 -7.64 -4.80
CA ASP A 818 20.94 -8.01 -5.12
C ASP A 818 20.17 -6.80 -5.71
N PRO A 819 20.54 -6.36 -6.93
CA PRO A 819 20.03 -5.12 -7.54
C PRO A 819 18.52 -5.12 -7.80
N ILE A 820 17.91 -6.30 -7.80
CA ILE A 820 16.47 -6.52 -8.03
C ILE A 820 15.78 -7.11 -6.79
N GLU A 821 16.45 -7.07 -5.64
CA GLU A 821 15.95 -7.48 -4.34
C GLU A 821 15.17 -8.82 -4.28
N LEU A 822 15.68 -9.85 -4.96
CA LEU A 822 15.06 -11.19 -4.94
C LEU A 822 15.29 -11.92 -3.61
N LYS A 823 16.35 -11.56 -2.86
CA LYS A 823 16.76 -12.20 -1.61
C LYS A 823 17.04 -11.16 -0.52
N PRO A 824 16.02 -10.35 -0.17
CA PRO A 824 16.11 -9.38 0.90
C PRO A 824 16.26 -10.08 2.26
N ILE A 825 16.91 -9.42 3.21
CA ILE A 825 16.93 -9.87 4.61
C ILE A 825 15.73 -9.26 5.31
N LYS A 826 14.85 -10.10 5.85
CA LYS A 826 13.57 -9.67 6.44
C LYS A 826 13.44 -10.16 7.87
N HIS A 827 13.10 -9.27 8.79
CA HIS A 827 12.84 -9.65 10.19
C HIS A 827 11.77 -8.75 10.79
N PHE A 828 10.93 -9.32 11.67
CA PHE A 828 10.02 -8.50 12.48
C PHE A 828 10.74 -7.67 13.56
N SER A 829 11.97 -8.05 13.93
CA SER A 829 12.76 -7.37 14.96
C SER A 829 14.02 -6.76 14.36
N LEU A 830 14.24 -5.47 14.64
CA LEU A 830 15.47 -4.77 14.26
C LEU A 830 16.73 -5.45 14.82
N MET A 831 16.66 -5.99 16.03
CA MET A 831 17.81 -6.69 16.64
C MET A 831 18.11 -8.04 15.97
N ASP A 832 17.08 -8.79 15.56
CA ASP A 832 17.30 -10.03 14.81
C ASP A 832 17.92 -9.74 13.44
N MET A 833 17.49 -8.66 12.78
CA MET A 833 18.12 -8.15 11.56
C MET A 833 19.58 -7.77 11.79
N ALA A 834 19.89 -6.98 12.82
CA ALA A 834 21.24 -6.57 13.14
C ALA A 834 22.18 -7.78 13.35
N ASN A 835 21.72 -8.81 14.06
CA ASN A 835 22.49 -10.04 14.26
C ASN A 835 22.80 -10.79 12.96
N GLU A 836 21.85 -10.87 12.02
CA GLU A 836 22.10 -11.50 10.72
C GLU A 836 23.04 -10.66 9.85
N LEU A 837 22.88 -9.32 9.86
CA LEU A 837 23.75 -8.42 9.12
C LEU A 837 25.18 -8.45 9.64
N ASP A 838 25.39 -8.51 10.97
CA ASP A 838 26.71 -8.67 11.55
C ASP A 838 27.40 -9.95 11.04
N GLN A 839 26.68 -11.07 11.02
CA GLN A 839 27.21 -12.35 10.55
C GLN A 839 27.55 -12.35 9.05
N LYS A 840 26.78 -11.62 8.23
CA LYS A 840 26.89 -11.68 6.76
C LYS A 840 27.74 -10.55 6.15
N TYR A 841 27.74 -9.39 6.78
CA TYR A 841 28.39 -8.17 6.27
C TYR A 841 29.38 -7.54 7.26
N GLY A 842 29.22 -7.78 8.56
CA GLY A 842 30.05 -7.21 9.62
C GLY A 842 29.50 -5.92 10.24
N GLN A 843 30.23 -5.40 11.22
CA GLN A 843 29.79 -4.32 12.11
C GLN A 843 29.47 -3.01 11.37
N ASP A 844 30.20 -2.63 10.32
CA ASP A 844 29.96 -1.39 9.56
C ASP A 844 28.52 -1.29 9.01
N VAL A 845 27.95 -2.41 8.56
CA VAL A 845 26.58 -2.45 8.04
C VAL A 845 25.56 -2.38 9.17
N VAL A 846 25.89 -2.95 10.33
CA VAL A 846 25.06 -2.84 11.54
C VAL A 846 25.03 -1.41 12.06
N ASP A 847 26.17 -0.71 11.99
CA ASP A 847 26.26 0.69 12.38
C ASP A 847 25.44 1.56 11.42
N TRP A 848 25.53 1.32 10.10
CA TRP A 848 24.65 1.99 9.13
C TRP A 848 23.16 1.67 9.35
N LEU A 849 22.81 0.42 9.65
CA LEU A 849 21.43 0.03 9.99
C LEU A 849 20.94 0.80 11.24
N ARG A 850 21.79 0.91 12.26
CA ARG A 850 21.49 1.65 13.48
C ARG A 850 21.24 3.12 13.16
N ASP A 851 22.15 3.77 12.43
CA ASP A 851 22.02 5.17 12.04
C ASP A 851 20.76 5.41 11.22
N ALA A 852 20.51 4.57 10.21
CA ALA A 852 19.32 4.67 9.37
C ALA A 852 18.02 4.56 10.22
N ALA A 853 17.95 3.62 11.16
CA ALA A 853 16.77 3.42 12.00
C ALA A 853 16.51 4.61 12.95
N HIS A 854 17.54 5.11 13.63
CA HIS A 854 17.43 6.24 14.57
C HIS A 854 17.18 7.58 13.88
N VAL A 855 17.85 7.84 12.77
CA VAL A 855 17.60 9.03 11.93
C VAL A 855 16.15 9.02 11.43
N THR A 856 15.64 7.85 11.04
CA THR A 856 14.25 7.73 10.60
C THR A 856 13.26 7.97 11.72
N GLU A 857 13.50 7.41 12.92
CA GLU A 857 12.62 7.61 14.06
C GLU A 857 12.43 9.09 14.37
N TRP A 858 13.53 9.86 14.40
CA TRP A 858 13.46 11.32 14.55
C TRP A 858 12.75 11.98 13.36
N TRP A 859 13.14 11.62 12.14
CA TRP A 859 12.61 12.24 10.92
C TRP A 859 11.10 12.06 10.75
N VAL A 860 10.52 10.91 11.12
CA VAL A 860 9.06 10.71 11.02
C VAL A 860 8.30 11.61 11.99
N LEU A 861 8.81 11.79 13.21
CA LEU A 861 8.20 12.71 14.17
C LEU A 861 8.30 14.17 13.70
N ASP A 862 9.46 14.54 13.18
CA ASP A 862 9.67 15.88 12.62
C ASP A 862 8.84 16.12 11.35
N ASN A 863 8.67 15.12 10.48
CA ASN A 863 7.75 15.15 9.33
C ASN A 863 6.32 15.48 9.78
N TRP A 864 5.80 14.78 10.79
CA TRP A 864 4.47 15.07 11.35
C TRP A 864 4.37 16.50 11.90
N HIS A 865 5.39 16.97 12.62
CA HIS A 865 5.42 18.34 13.12
C HIS A 865 5.44 19.37 11.99
N ARG A 866 6.28 19.18 10.96
CA ARG A 866 6.35 20.06 9.77
C ARG A 866 4.99 20.21 9.10
N TYR A 867 4.26 19.11 8.96
CA TYR A 867 2.91 19.11 8.38
C TYR A 867 1.79 19.59 9.34
N ARG A 868 2.12 19.89 10.60
CA ARG A 868 1.12 20.12 11.67
C ARG A 868 0.13 18.96 11.79
N TYR A 869 0.61 17.75 11.53
CA TYR A 869 -0.15 16.52 11.63
C TYR A 869 -0.04 15.97 13.04
N ILE A 870 -1.20 15.75 13.66
CA ILE A 870 -1.29 15.02 14.93
C ILE A 870 -1.96 13.69 14.61
N PRO A 871 -1.25 12.55 14.77
CA PRO A 871 -1.84 11.25 14.54
C PRO A 871 -3.07 11.08 15.44
N GLN A 872 -4.19 10.65 14.86
CA GLN A 872 -5.42 10.38 15.60
C GLN A 872 -5.22 9.16 16.50
N ILE A 873 -4.74 9.39 17.73
CA ILE A 873 -4.66 8.34 18.75
C ILE A 873 -6.10 8.05 19.20
N LYS A 874 -6.69 6.96 18.72
CA LYS A 874 -7.92 6.42 19.33
C LYS A 874 -7.57 5.84 20.70
N ILE A 875 -7.37 6.70 21.69
CA ILE A 875 -7.36 6.30 23.09
C ILE A 875 -8.81 5.91 23.40
N SER A 876 -9.10 4.61 23.57
CA SER A 876 -10.41 4.22 24.10
C SER A 876 -10.56 4.88 25.47
N LYS A 877 -11.42 5.88 25.58
CA LYS A 877 -11.55 6.68 26.81
C LYS A 877 -12.12 5.89 27.99
N ASP A 878 -12.68 4.72 27.74
CA ASP A 878 -12.98 3.70 28.73
C ASP A 878 -12.86 2.35 28.00
N GLY A 879 -12.41 1.29 28.66
CA GLY A 879 -12.25 -0.05 28.07
C GLY A 879 -13.57 -0.74 27.66
N LYS A 880 -14.44 -0.06 26.89
CA LYS A 880 -15.65 -0.60 26.26
C LYS A 880 -15.85 -0.01 24.86
N ILE A 881 -16.14 -0.93 23.95
CA ILE A 881 -16.30 -0.74 22.50
C ILE A 881 -17.45 0.22 22.18
N SER A 882 -17.20 1.24 21.35
CA SER A 882 -18.25 1.94 20.59
C SER A 882 -17.83 2.16 19.14
N LYS A 883 -18.71 1.77 18.21
CA LYS A 883 -18.58 2.03 16.76
C LYS A 883 -18.75 3.54 16.49
N GLY A 884 -17.73 4.19 15.96
CA GLY A 884 -17.82 5.49 15.32
C GLY A 884 -17.97 5.31 13.81
N LYS A 885 -19.06 5.82 13.25
CA LYS A 885 -19.32 5.95 11.81
C LYS A 885 -18.80 7.32 11.41
N ASP A 886 -18.03 7.41 10.32
CA ASP A 886 -17.73 8.69 9.67
C ASP A 886 -19.06 9.37 9.32
N SER A 887 -19.38 10.48 9.99
CA SER A 887 -20.42 11.38 9.54
C SER A 887 -19.80 12.28 8.48
N GLY A 888 -20.14 11.98 7.22
CA GLY A 888 -19.98 12.94 6.13
C GLY A 888 -20.71 14.22 6.51
N ASP A 889 -19.95 15.31 6.47
CA ASP A 889 -20.43 16.65 6.70
C ASP A 889 -21.44 16.99 5.60
N LYS A 890 -22.72 17.07 5.99
CA LYS A 890 -23.77 17.65 5.14
C LYS A 890 -23.75 19.14 5.42
N GLY A 891 -23.44 19.92 4.39
CA GLY A 891 -23.45 21.37 4.41
C GLY A 891 -24.70 21.93 5.09
N SER A 892 -24.48 22.87 6.00
CA SER A 892 -25.50 23.77 6.49
C SER A 892 -25.37 25.09 5.74
N ASP A 893 -26.32 25.33 4.85
CA ASP A 893 -26.61 26.64 4.29
C ASP A 893 -26.89 27.65 5.41
N ASP A 894 -26.29 28.83 5.28
CA ASP A 894 -26.68 30.04 5.98
C ASP A 894 -28.17 30.33 5.79
N LYS A 895 -28.87 30.60 6.91
CA LYS A 895 -30.02 31.49 6.95
C LYS A 895 -30.27 32.03 8.36
N ASP A 896 -30.32 33.35 8.41
CA ASP A 896 -30.66 34.22 9.55
C ASP A 896 -31.83 33.73 10.42
N SER A 897 -31.71 33.93 11.73
CA SER A 897 -32.70 34.71 12.51
C SER A 897 -32.23 34.94 13.96
N ASP A 898 -32.49 36.16 14.43
CA ASP A 898 -32.41 36.66 15.80
C ASP A 898 -32.95 35.68 16.86
N ASP A 899 -32.29 35.58 18.02
CA ASP A 899 -32.80 36.18 19.26
C ASP A 899 -31.83 35.97 20.45
N THR A 900 -31.85 36.97 21.32
CA THR A 900 -31.16 37.21 22.59
C THR A 900 -31.35 36.15 23.67
N ASP A 901 -30.31 35.80 24.44
CA ASP A 901 -30.14 36.22 25.85
C ASP A 901 -28.97 35.54 26.62
N SER A 902 -28.22 36.39 27.34
CA SER A 902 -27.56 36.28 28.67
C SER A 902 -26.69 35.09 29.14
N ASP A 903 -25.48 35.46 29.56
CA ASP A 903 -24.71 35.08 30.79
C ASP A 903 -24.50 33.60 31.17
N ASP A 904 -23.25 33.12 31.23
CA ASP A 904 -22.38 33.18 32.44
C ASP A 904 -21.13 32.26 32.37
N SER A 905 -19.99 32.79 32.85
CA SER A 905 -18.81 32.14 33.49
C SER A 905 -17.97 31.07 32.74
N GLU A 906 -16.69 31.35 32.41
CA GLU A 906 -15.46 30.99 33.17
C GLU A 906 -15.18 29.47 33.36
N ASP A 907 -14.13 28.91 32.72
CA ASP A 907 -12.81 28.67 33.34
C ASP A 907 -11.98 27.48 32.75
N SER A 908 -10.66 27.69 32.70
CA SER A 908 -9.50 26.76 32.59
C SER A 908 -9.25 25.97 31.28
N LYS A 909 -8.14 26.14 30.53
CA LYS A 909 -6.69 25.93 30.78
C LYS A 909 -6.29 24.53 31.28
N ARG A 910 -5.87 23.67 30.35
CA ARG A 910 -4.59 22.94 30.42
C ARG A 910 -4.20 22.30 29.09
#